data_AF-A0A0D3H692-F1
#
_entry.id   AF-A0A0D3H692-F1
#
_cell.length_a   1.000
_cell.length_b   1.000
_cell.length_c   1.000
_cell.angle_alpha   90.00
_cell.angle_beta   90.00
_cell.angle_gamma   90.00
#
_symmetry.space_group_name_H-M   'P 1'
#
loop_
_entity.id
_entity.type
_entity.pdbx_description
1 polymer ?
#
loop_
_entity_poly.entity_id
_entity_poly.type
_entity_poly.pdbx_seq_one_letter_code
_entity_poly.pdbx_strand_id
1 'polypeptide(L)'
;MGKLAKLVGGIKARLRRRKMLTAAATESSSSSSSCYDKMEKTNSMKVEITSRRAQKLIAKNLAIVDAMVAGSNSNNSSKAKKRAFFPEEAVLTNVGRVLEARGREFLGDKYKDPIASFTDFHKFSIENPEAYWKMVFEEIGITFSVEPSCILRENDAYPGGEWLPGAVLNAAANCLTAKPGRSSDDVAIVWRDEGKDSEPLNFVTLEELRKKVCLVANALDALNLAKGSAIAIDMPMNVNAVVIYLAIVLAGYVVVSIADSFAAPAISMRLKISETKAIFTQDYILRDDKELPLYSRVVEAKAPRTIVIPVRGSTPIKGLRADDLSWEDFLAKVNHAKADNYTAVEQPAYAFTNILFSSGTTGEPKAIPWTHLTPLKSAADGWCHMDIRRGDVVAWPTNLGWMMGPWLVYASLLNGASMALYNGSLTSSGFAKFVQDAKVTMLGLVPSIARSWKSTDCTAGFDWSTIRCFSSSGEASSVDDYLWLMGRVCYKPVIEYCGGTEIGGGFVAGSLLQPQALSAFSTPAMGCNLFILDNNGNPLPQDSVGTGELALDPTFLGASTTLLNADHHEVYFSGMPEWNGKVLRRHGDEFERTPDGYYRAHGRADDTMNLGGIKVSSIEIERICNRVNDAILETAAIGVPPLGGGPEQLTIAVVFKDQSSQTEDLNQLKLAFNTALKKLNPLFKVSSVVVVPSLPRTASNKVMRRVLRKEFTQQPKHSKI
;
A
#
# COMPACT_ATOMS: atom_id res chain seq x y z
N MET A 1 17.45 26.31 7.01
CA MET A 1 18.89 26.33 6.63
C MET A 1 19.85 26.20 7.82
N GLY A 2 19.85 27.08 8.83
CA GLY A 2 20.80 27.00 9.96
C GLY A 2 20.71 25.76 10.87
N LYS A 3 19.52 25.15 11.00
CA LYS A 3 19.33 23.92 11.80
C LYS A 3 19.79 22.64 11.09
N LEU A 4 19.66 22.57 9.76
CA LEU A 4 20.11 21.43 8.94
C LEU A 4 21.64 21.36 8.87
N ALA A 5 22.31 22.52 8.75
CA ALA A 5 23.77 22.61 8.82
C ALA A 5 24.32 22.20 10.20
N LYS A 6 23.61 22.53 11.30
CA LYS A 6 23.96 22.08 12.66
C LYS A 6 23.76 20.56 12.84
N LEU A 7 22.72 19.97 12.26
CA LEU A 7 22.46 18.53 12.34
C LEU A 7 23.50 17.72 11.54
N VAL A 8 23.80 18.15 10.30
CA VAL A 8 24.86 17.56 9.47
C VAL A 8 26.24 17.75 10.12
N GLY A 9 26.48 18.90 10.75
CA GLY A 9 27.67 19.15 11.58
C GLY A 9 27.78 18.20 12.77
N GLY A 10 26.67 17.95 13.48
CA GLY A 10 26.60 17.01 14.61
C GLY A 10 26.82 15.55 14.22
N ILE A 11 26.29 15.12 13.08
CA ILE A 11 26.50 13.77 12.53
C ILE A 11 27.95 13.60 12.06
N LYS A 12 28.53 14.59 11.36
CA LYS A 12 29.95 14.59 10.97
C LYS A 12 30.87 14.57 12.19
N ALA A 13 30.52 15.27 13.27
CA ALA A 13 31.29 15.28 14.53
C ALA A 13 31.22 13.92 15.27
N ARG A 14 30.04 13.28 15.35
CA ARG A 14 29.89 11.95 15.97
C ARG A 14 30.62 10.86 15.17
N LEU A 15 30.60 10.93 13.85
CA LEU A 15 31.32 9.98 12.99
C LEU A 15 32.85 10.20 13.05
N ARG A 16 33.33 11.45 13.13
CA ARG A 16 34.76 11.74 13.37
C ARG A 16 35.21 11.27 14.75
N ARG A 17 34.39 11.42 15.80
CA ARG A 17 34.67 10.85 17.13
C ARG A 17 34.73 9.32 17.11
N ARG A 18 33.81 8.64 16.41
CA ARG A 18 33.88 7.18 16.22
C ARG A 18 35.13 6.74 15.46
N LYS A 19 35.57 7.53 14.46
CA LYS A 19 36.82 7.30 13.71
C LYS A 19 38.08 7.49 14.56
N MET A 20 38.08 8.45 15.49
CA MET A 20 39.17 8.62 16.47
C MET A 20 39.18 7.52 17.53
N LEU A 21 38.02 7.09 18.02
CA LEU A 21 37.90 6.00 19.00
C LEU A 21 38.33 4.63 18.43
N THR A 22 38.12 4.41 17.13
CA THR A 22 38.63 3.20 16.44
C THR A 22 40.13 3.25 16.15
N ALA A 23 40.73 4.45 16.08
CA ALA A 23 42.19 4.61 15.94
C ALA A 23 42.93 4.52 17.29
N ALA A 24 42.30 4.96 18.39
CA ALA A 24 42.86 4.84 19.73
C ALA A 24 42.91 3.38 20.25
N ALA A 25 41.97 2.53 19.80
CA ALA A 25 41.94 1.12 20.18
C ALA A 25 43.09 0.27 19.56
N THR A 26 43.78 0.80 18.56
CA THR A 26 44.94 0.15 17.90
C THR A 26 46.30 0.48 18.54
N GLU A 27 46.38 1.44 19.47
CA GLU A 27 47.65 1.92 20.05
C GLU A 27 47.98 1.36 21.46
N SER A 28 47.13 0.53 22.07
CA SER A 28 47.31 0.09 23.48
C SER A 28 47.68 -1.39 23.67
N SER A 29 48.58 -1.96 22.86
CA SER A 29 49.15 -3.30 23.13
C SER A 29 50.65 -3.36 22.84
N SER A 30 51.47 -3.18 23.88
CA SER A 30 52.87 -3.61 23.87
C SER A 30 53.36 -3.91 25.29
N SER A 31 53.39 -5.21 25.67
CA SER A 31 54.48 -5.81 26.46
C SER A 31 54.23 -7.31 26.73
N SER A 32 55.30 -8.09 26.50
CA SER A 32 55.60 -9.48 26.93
C SER A 32 55.26 -10.71 26.03
N SER A 33 56.35 -11.22 25.45
CA SER A 33 56.75 -12.59 25.02
C SER A 33 55.82 -13.57 24.28
N SER A 34 56.19 -13.85 23.02
CA SER A 34 56.57 -15.17 22.47
C SER A 34 55.60 -16.35 22.61
N CYS A 35 54.42 -16.21 21.99
CA CYS A 35 53.65 -17.25 21.26
C CYS A 35 52.37 -16.61 20.68
N TYR A 36 51.98 -15.45 21.24
CA TYR A 36 50.84 -14.62 20.84
C TYR A 36 51.05 -13.84 19.53
N ASP A 37 52.27 -13.55 19.10
CA ASP A 37 52.57 -12.65 17.96
C ASP A 37 52.00 -13.10 16.60
N LYS A 38 51.84 -14.42 16.37
CA LYS A 38 51.21 -14.93 15.13
C LYS A 38 49.67 -14.84 15.19
N MET A 39 49.10 -14.99 16.38
CA MET A 39 47.65 -14.93 16.60
C MET A 39 47.17 -13.46 16.65
N GLU A 40 47.95 -12.57 17.25
CA GLU A 40 47.74 -11.12 17.25
C GLU A 40 47.96 -10.50 15.88
N LYS A 41 48.94 -10.91 15.07
CA LYS A 41 49.05 -10.42 13.69
C LYS A 41 47.84 -10.83 12.83
N THR A 42 47.30 -12.02 13.05
CA THR A 42 46.11 -12.50 12.32
C THR A 42 44.83 -11.83 12.81
N ASN A 43 44.69 -11.57 14.13
CA ASN A 43 43.58 -10.83 14.70
C ASN A 43 43.67 -9.32 14.43
N SER A 44 44.87 -8.73 14.45
CA SER A 44 45.14 -7.34 14.07
C SER A 44 44.87 -7.12 12.59
N MET A 45 45.32 -8.02 11.70
CA MET A 45 44.91 -8.00 10.29
C MET A 45 43.40 -8.16 10.13
N LYS A 46 42.75 -9.08 10.86
CA LYS A 46 41.28 -9.23 10.80
C LYS A 46 40.56 -7.98 11.31
N VAL A 47 41.02 -7.35 12.40
CA VAL A 47 40.45 -6.12 12.98
C VAL A 47 40.72 -4.93 12.05
N GLU A 48 41.89 -4.82 11.43
CA GLU A 48 42.24 -3.77 10.48
C GLU A 48 41.50 -3.93 9.15
N ILE A 49 41.32 -5.16 8.66
CA ILE A 49 40.48 -5.48 7.50
C ILE A 49 39.01 -5.14 7.83
N THR A 50 38.52 -5.51 9.02
CA THR A 50 37.15 -5.21 9.46
C THR A 50 36.94 -3.70 9.66
N SER A 51 37.94 -2.98 10.18
CA SER A 51 37.97 -1.53 10.34
C SER A 51 38.01 -0.80 8.99
N ARG A 52 38.86 -1.23 8.05
CA ARG A 52 38.89 -0.67 6.68
C ARG A 52 37.61 -0.98 5.91
N ARG A 53 37.00 -2.16 6.10
CA ARG A 53 35.72 -2.54 5.50
C ARG A 53 34.58 -1.72 6.09
N ALA A 54 34.57 -1.51 7.42
CA ALA A 54 33.63 -0.64 8.11
C ALA A 54 33.81 0.84 7.70
N GLN A 55 35.05 1.33 7.55
CA GLN A 55 35.32 2.68 7.08
C GLN A 55 34.94 2.88 5.61
N LYS A 56 35.16 1.88 4.74
CA LYS A 56 34.67 1.88 3.35
C LYS A 56 33.14 1.85 3.31
N LEU A 57 32.49 1.05 4.16
CA LEU A 57 31.04 1.00 4.25
C LEU A 57 30.47 2.32 4.78
N ILE A 58 31.08 2.92 5.80
CA ILE A 58 30.72 4.25 6.32
C ILE A 58 30.94 5.34 5.27
N ALA A 59 32.03 5.29 4.49
CA ALA A 59 32.29 6.24 3.41
C ALA A 59 31.30 6.06 2.24
N LYS A 60 30.97 4.81 1.88
CA LYS A 60 29.91 4.46 0.90
C LYS A 60 28.57 5.00 1.39
N ASN A 61 28.20 4.75 2.64
CA ASN A 61 26.97 5.22 3.27
C ASN A 61 26.90 6.75 3.39
N LEU A 62 28.01 7.42 3.71
CA LEU A 62 28.08 8.89 3.74
C LEU A 62 27.93 9.49 2.34
N ALA A 63 28.55 8.88 1.33
CA ALA A 63 28.39 9.30 -0.06
C ALA A 63 26.94 9.08 -0.56
N ILE A 64 26.29 8.00 -0.12
CA ILE A 64 24.87 7.72 -0.36
C ILE A 64 23.99 8.82 0.27
N VAL A 65 24.21 9.15 1.55
CA VAL A 65 23.44 10.20 2.26
C VAL A 65 23.66 11.57 1.62
N ASP A 66 24.90 11.94 1.28
CA ASP A 66 25.21 13.22 0.65
C ASP A 66 24.55 13.34 -0.75
N ALA A 67 24.39 12.24 -1.48
CA ALA A 67 23.74 12.24 -2.80
C ALA A 67 22.21 12.28 -2.73
N MET A 68 21.62 11.55 -1.77
CA MET A 68 20.18 11.57 -1.50
C MET A 68 19.71 12.96 -1.05
N VAL A 69 20.51 13.65 -0.23
CA VAL A 69 20.20 15.02 0.21
C VAL A 69 20.44 16.04 -0.90
N ALA A 70 21.41 15.84 -1.80
CA ALA A 70 21.69 16.78 -2.89
C ALA A 70 20.55 16.86 -3.94
N GLY A 71 19.87 15.74 -4.22
CA GLY A 71 18.65 15.72 -5.07
C GLY A 71 17.44 16.45 -4.47
N SER A 72 17.54 16.90 -3.21
CA SER A 72 16.53 17.77 -2.59
C SER A 72 16.87 19.27 -2.67
N ASN A 73 18.05 19.67 -3.19
CA ASN A 73 18.60 21.00 -2.94
C ASN A 73 19.57 21.60 -3.99
N SER A 74 19.64 21.18 -5.28
CA SER A 74 20.66 21.76 -6.19
C SER A 74 20.23 22.16 -7.61
N ASN A 75 20.50 23.42 -7.96
CA ASN A 75 20.45 24.05 -9.30
C ASN A 75 21.63 23.67 -10.22
N ASN A 76 22.27 22.49 -10.04
CA ASN A 76 23.48 22.16 -10.81
C ASN A 76 23.43 20.73 -11.41
N SER A 77 22.84 20.66 -12.60
CA SER A 77 22.34 19.46 -13.29
C SER A 77 23.39 18.46 -13.79
N SER A 78 24.69 18.79 -13.79
CA SER A 78 25.73 17.91 -14.35
C SER A 78 26.41 16.98 -13.33
N LYS A 79 26.41 17.34 -12.03
CA LYS A 79 27.01 16.53 -10.95
C LYS A 79 26.00 15.67 -10.18
N ALA A 80 24.72 16.05 -10.17
CA ALA A 80 23.64 15.26 -9.53
C ALA A 80 23.43 13.89 -10.21
N LYS A 81 23.62 13.82 -11.54
CA LYS A 81 23.51 12.57 -12.33
C LYS A 81 24.52 11.48 -11.97
N LYS A 82 25.61 11.79 -11.25
CA LYS A 82 26.71 10.83 -10.97
C LYS A 82 26.66 10.13 -9.62
N ARG A 83 25.68 10.39 -8.75
CA ARG A 83 25.69 9.83 -7.38
C ARG A 83 24.34 9.30 -6.88
N ALA A 84 23.41 9.10 -7.76
CA ALA A 84 22.11 8.58 -7.37
C ALA A 84 22.20 7.03 -7.26
N PHE A 85 21.49 6.43 -6.30
CA PHE A 85 21.64 5.01 -5.89
C PHE A 85 21.45 4.07 -7.08
N PHE A 86 22.54 3.52 -7.62
CA PHE A 86 22.50 2.31 -8.43
C PHE A 86 22.95 1.17 -7.53
N PRO A 87 22.06 0.27 -7.10
CA PRO A 87 22.54 -0.96 -6.53
C PRO A 87 23.36 -1.67 -7.61
N GLU A 88 24.57 -2.12 -7.29
CA GLU A 88 25.33 -3.07 -8.13
C GLU A 88 24.48 -4.32 -8.45
N GLU A 89 23.38 -4.51 -7.71
CA GLU A 89 22.38 -5.57 -7.83
C GLU A 89 21.17 -5.20 -8.74
N ALA A 90 21.12 -4.02 -9.37
CA ALA A 90 19.99 -3.62 -10.23
C ALA A 90 19.76 -4.60 -11.38
N VAL A 91 20.85 -5.11 -11.98
CA VAL A 91 20.83 -6.16 -13.02
C VAL A 91 20.30 -7.49 -12.51
N LEU A 92 20.32 -7.72 -11.19
CA LEU A 92 19.82 -8.94 -10.56
C LEU A 92 18.33 -8.88 -10.26
N THR A 93 17.68 -7.73 -10.42
CA THR A 93 16.22 -7.59 -10.25
C THR A 93 15.46 -8.32 -11.36
N ASN A 94 14.17 -8.58 -11.16
CA ASN A 94 13.30 -9.20 -12.17
C ASN A 94 13.39 -8.48 -13.52
N VAL A 95 13.13 -7.16 -13.53
CA VAL A 95 13.25 -6.34 -14.75
C VAL A 95 14.70 -6.27 -15.24
N GLY A 96 15.66 -6.20 -14.32
CA GLY A 96 17.09 -6.23 -14.65
C GLY A 96 17.49 -7.48 -15.43
N ARG A 97 17.11 -8.67 -14.95
CA ARG A 97 17.41 -9.96 -15.59
C ARG A 97 16.71 -10.10 -16.93
N VAL A 98 15.46 -9.65 -17.04
CA VAL A 98 14.73 -9.65 -18.31
C VAL A 98 15.43 -8.74 -19.33
N LEU A 99 15.86 -7.55 -18.91
CA LEU A 99 16.58 -6.65 -19.81
C LEU A 99 17.97 -7.19 -20.18
N GLU A 100 18.71 -7.82 -19.26
CA GLU A 100 19.97 -8.50 -19.60
C GLU A 100 19.78 -9.61 -20.65
N ALA A 101 18.72 -10.42 -20.50
CA ALA A 101 18.47 -11.55 -21.38
C ALA A 101 17.83 -11.14 -22.72
N ARG A 102 16.88 -10.20 -22.70
CA ARG A 102 15.96 -9.89 -23.80
C ARG A 102 15.91 -8.41 -24.16
N GLY A 103 16.74 -7.56 -23.56
CA GLY A 103 16.70 -6.11 -23.82
C GLY A 103 16.90 -5.73 -25.29
N ARG A 104 17.75 -6.47 -26.02
CA ARG A 104 17.93 -6.30 -27.48
C ARG A 104 16.71 -6.75 -28.29
N GLU A 105 15.94 -7.73 -27.81
CA GLU A 105 14.68 -8.14 -28.44
C GLU A 105 13.67 -6.98 -28.40
N PHE A 106 13.59 -6.28 -27.27
CA PHE A 106 12.61 -5.20 -27.07
C PHE A 106 13.03 -3.87 -27.68
N LEU A 107 14.32 -3.51 -27.59
CA LEU A 107 14.79 -2.14 -27.91
C LEU A 107 15.77 -2.10 -29.09
N GLY A 108 16.16 -3.25 -29.65
CA GLY A 108 17.14 -3.34 -30.73
C GLY A 108 18.46 -2.66 -30.38
N ASP A 109 18.99 -1.85 -31.31
CA ASP A 109 20.27 -1.13 -31.14
C ASP A 109 20.22 -0.03 -30.08
N LYS A 110 19.03 0.38 -29.61
CA LYS A 110 18.90 1.34 -28.50
C LYS A 110 19.24 0.72 -27.15
N TYR A 111 19.20 -0.62 -27.04
CA TYR A 111 19.57 -1.31 -25.81
C TYR A 111 21.06 -1.15 -25.49
N LYS A 112 21.38 -0.77 -24.26
CA LYS A 112 22.76 -0.66 -23.76
C LYS A 112 23.00 -1.60 -22.60
N ASP A 113 22.26 -1.36 -21.53
CA ASP A 113 22.25 -2.14 -20.30
C ASP A 113 20.91 -1.88 -19.58
N PRO A 114 20.52 -2.66 -18.56
CA PRO A 114 19.22 -2.52 -17.92
C PRO A 114 18.95 -1.14 -17.32
N ILE A 115 19.98 -0.49 -16.78
CA ILE A 115 19.84 0.82 -16.12
C ILE A 115 19.67 1.92 -17.17
N ALA A 116 20.60 1.97 -18.14
CA ALA A 116 20.63 3.02 -19.16
C ALA A 116 19.42 2.95 -20.10
N SER A 117 18.85 1.76 -20.27
CA SER A 117 17.71 1.52 -21.16
C SER A 117 16.35 1.47 -20.44
N PHE A 118 16.29 1.69 -19.12
CA PHE A 118 15.02 1.60 -18.37
C PHE A 118 13.93 2.55 -18.90
N THR A 119 14.28 3.79 -19.22
CA THR A 119 13.31 4.77 -19.75
C THR A 119 12.76 4.34 -21.11
N ASP A 120 13.61 3.81 -21.99
CA ASP A 120 13.19 3.28 -23.28
C ASP A 120 12.31 2.01 -23.11
N PHE A 121 12.62 1.17 -22.12
CA PHE A 121 11.81 0.01 -21.78
C PHE A 121 10.44 0.37 -21.17
N HIS A 122 10.38 1.41 -20.33
CA HIS A 122 9.11 1.96 -19.86
C HIS A 122 8.25 2.45 -21.03
N LYS A 123 8.84 3.21 -21.96
CA LYS A 123 8.16 3.63 -23.19
C LYS A 123 7.68 2.43 -24.03
N PHE A 124 8.53 1.41 -24.21
CA PHE A 124 8.17 0.17 -24.88
C PHE A 124 6.94 -0.51 -24.24
N SER A 125 6.86 -0.53 -22.91
CA SER A 125 5.74 -1.14 -22.19
C SER A 125 4.38 -0.49 -22.45
N ILE A 126 4.38 0.78 -22.85
CA ILE A 126 3.17 1.54 -23.19
C ILE A 126 2.84 1.37 -24.68
N GLU A 127 3.85 1.48 -25.55
CA GLU A 127 3.65 1.45 -27.00
C GLU A 127 3.45 0.04 -27.57
N ASN A 128 3.91 -0.99 -26.85
CA ASN A 128 3.85 -2.39 -27.29
C ASN A 128 3.21 -3.28 -26.20
N PRO A 129 1.94 -3.03 -25.83
CA PRO A 129 1.28 -3.76 -24.74
C PRO A 129 1.21 -5.26 -25.01
N GLU A 130 1.03 -5.67 -26.27
CA GLU A 130 1.00 -7.07 -26.69
C GLU A 130 2.28 -7.82 -26.28
N ALA A 131 3.45 -7.27 -26.60
CA ALA A 131 4.72 -7.92 -26.29
C ALA A 131 5.06 -7.82 -24.80
N TYR A 132 4.84 -6.66 -24.19
CA TYR A 132 5.17 -6.42 -22.79
C TYR A 132 4.37 -7.31 -21.84
N TRP A 133 3.04 -7.35 -21.96
CA TRP A 133 2.21 -8.11 -21.04
C TRP A 133 2.30 -9.62 -21.25
N LYS A 134 2.49 -10.09 -22.49
CA LYS A 134 2.82 -11.50 -22.74
C LYS A 134 4.08 -11.91 -21.98
N MET A 135 5.15 -11.12 -22.09
CA MET A 135 6.39 -11.37 -21.34
C MET A 135 6.15 -11.37 -19.83
N VAL A 136 5.42 -10.39 -19.29
CA VAL A 136 5.15 -10.34 -17.83
C VAL A 136 4.35 -11.57 -17.38
N PHE A 137 3.34 -12.00 -18.14
CA PHE A 137 2.55 -13.19 -17.81
C PHE A 137 3.35 -14.48 -17.91
N GLU A 138 4.27 -14.58 -18.87
CA GLU A 138 5.23 -15.69 -18.98
C GLU A 138 6.18 -15.74 -17.78
N GLU A 139 6.79 -14.61 -17.41
CA GLU A 139 7.74 -14.51 -16.28
C GLU A 139 7.07 -14.83 -14.94
N ILE A 140 5.82 -14.42 -14.75
CA ILE A 140 5.02 -14.73 -13.55
C ILE A 140 4.42 -16.15 -13.64
N GLY A 141 4.30 -16.73 -14.84
CA GLY A 141 3.64 -18.02 -15.08
C GLY A 141 2.14 -17.95 -14.84
N ILE A 142 1.45 -16.99 -15.43
CA ILE A 142 -0.02 -16.92 -15.45
C ILE A 142 -0.55 -17.96 -16.43
N THR A 143 -1.65 -18.62 -16.04
CA THR A 143 -2.30 -19.65 -16.84
C THR A 143 -3.75 -19.29 -17.11
N PHE A 144 -4.19 -19.54 -18.33
CA PHE A 144 -5.55 -19.35 -18.81
C PHE A 144 -6.14 -20.71 -19.19
N SER A 145 -7.41 -20.94 -18.87
CA SER A 145 -8.14 -22.11 -19.37
C SER A 145 -8.58 -21.90 -20.83
N VAL A 146 -8.82 -20.64 -21.20
CA VAL A 146 -8.93 -20.18 -22.58
C VAL A 146 -8.04 -18.95 -22.73
N GLU A 147 -7.05 -19.04 -23.62
CA GLU A 147 -6.14 -17.93 -23.91
C GLU A 147 -6.89 -16.72 -24.52
N PRO A 148 -6.47 -15.48 -24.21
CA PRO A 148 -7.03 -14.31 -24.87
C PRO A 148 -6.69 -14.30 -26.36
N SER A 149 -7.59 -13.73 -27.16
CA SER A 149 -7.35 -13.53 -28.60
C SER A 149 -6.23 -12.53 -28.90
N CYS A 150 -6.02 -11.54 -28.03
CA CYS A 150 -4.91 -10.59 -27.99
C CYS A 150 -4.80 -9.99 -26.58
N ILE A 151 -3.74 -9.25 -26.26
CA ILE A 151 -3.60 -8.58 -24.96
C ILE A 151 -4.56 -7.41 -24.82
N LEU A 152 -4.68 -6.59 -25.86
CA LEU A 152 -5.51 -5.39 -25.88
C LEU A 152 -6.18 -5.27 -27.25
N ARG A 153 -7.47 -5.00 -27.24
CA ARG A 153 -8.26 -4.63 -28.41
C ARG A 153 -8.80 -3.21 -28.21
N GLU A 154 -8.68 -2.38 -29.23
CA GLU A 154 -9.31 -1.05 -29.19
C GLU A 154 -10.83 -1.18 -29.10
N ASN A 155 -11.46 -0.25 -28.38
CA ASN A 155 -12.90 -0.27 -28.14
C ASN A 155 -13.42 1.16 -28.10
N ASP A 156 -14.32 1.51 -29.01
CA ASP A 156 -14.90 2.85 -29.10
C ASP A 156 -15.81 3.19 -27.90
N ALA A 157 -16.37 2.18 -27.23
CA ALA A 157 -17.27 2.37 -26.09
C ALA A 157 -16.54 2.65 -24.76
N TYR A 158 -15.24 2.35 -24.67
CA TYR A 158 -14.44 2.62 -23.47
C TYR A 158 -13.03 3.11 -23.86
N PRO A 159 -12.61 4.32 -23.43
CA PRO A 159 -11.34 4.92 -23.86
C PRO A 159 -10.08 4.06 -23.61
N GLY A 160 -10.13 3.14 -22.65
CA GLY A 160 -9.01 2.26 -22.29
C GLY A 160 -8.94 0.92 -23.01
N GLY A 161 -9.86 0.64 -23.94
CA GLY A 161 -9.92 -0.62 -24.69
C GLY A 161 -10.40 -1.84 -23.89
N GLU A 162 -10.38 -2.98 -24.57
CA GLU A 162 -10.71 -4.31 -24.01
C GLU A 162 -9.43 -5.13 -23.81
N TRP A 163 -9.09 -5.44 -22.57
CA TRP A 163 -7.93 -6.23 -22.14
C TRP A 163 -8.27 -7.72 -22.03
N LEU A 164 -7.40 -8.56 -22.60
CA LEU A 164 -7.54 -10.03 -22.64
C LEU A 164 -8.91 -10.52 -23.17
N PRO A 165 -9.40 -9.99 -24.32
CA PRO A 165 -10.67 -10.40 -24.90
C PRO A 165 -10.76 -11.91 -25.15
N GLY A 166 -11.79 -12.52 -24.58
CA GLY A 166 -12.08 -13.96 -24.68
C GLY A 166 -11.33 -14.83 -23.66
N ALA A 167 -10.43 -14.25 -22.85
CA ALA A 167 -9.73 -15.03 -21.84
C ALA A 167 -10.68 -15.57 -20.76
N VAL A 168 -10.42 -16.81 -20.37
CA VAL A 168 -11.08 -17.48 -19.23
C VAL A 168 -9.99 -17.97 -18.27
N LEU A 169 -10.15 -17.67 -16.99
CA LEU A 169 -9.23 -18.05 -15.94
C LEU A 169 -9.90 -18.02 -14.56
N ASN A 170 -9.24 -18.62 -13.57
CA ASN A 170 -9.50 -18.36 -12.16
C ASN A 170 -8.23 -17.84 -11.47
N ALA A 171 -8.33 -16.64 -10.89
CA ALA A 171 -7.18 -15.96 -10.28
C ALA A 171 -6.74 -16.63 -8.96
N ALA A 172 -7.69 -17.17 -8.20
CA ALA A 172 -7.38 -17.96 -7.00
C ALA A 172 -6.74 -19.30 -7.35
N ALA A 173 -7.19 -19.98 -8.41
CA ALA A 173 -6.55 -21.20 -8.90
C ALA A 173 -5.09 -20.96 -9.31
N ASN A 174 -4.80 -19.84 -9.97
CA ASN A 174 -3.43 -19.42 -10.30
C ASN A 174 -2.57 -19.19 -9.05
N CYS A 175 -3.15 -18.78 -7.92
CA CYS A 175 -2.43 -18.63 -6.64
C CYS A 175 -2.11 -19.97 -5.96
N LEU A 176 -2.96 -20.98 -6.16
CA LEU A 176 -2.90 -22.28 -5.48
C LEU A 176 -2.14 -23.35 -6.27
N THR A 177 -1.79 -23.05 -7.52
CA THR A 177 -1.09 -23.97 -8.40
C THR A 177 0.43 -23.82 -8.25
N ALA A 178 1.12 -24.95 -8.08
CA ALA A 178 2.57 -24.99 -8.08
C ALA A 178 3.11 -24.64 -9.48
N LYS A 179 3.85 -23.54 -9.58
CA LYS A 179 4.48 -23.07 -10.83
C LYS A 179 5.89 -23.65 -10.99
N PRO A 180 6.45 -23.80 -12.20
CA PRO A 180 7.78 -24.39 -12.42
C PRO A 180 8.85 -23.83 -11.49
N GLY A 181 9.44 -24.66 -10.62
CA GLY A 181 10.43 -24.27 -9.61
C GLY A 181 9.88 -23.99 -8.19
N ARG A 182 8.60 -24.27 -7.92
CA ARG A 182 7.92 -24.11 -6.62
C ARG A 182 7.22 -25.43 -6.36
N SER A 183 7.49 -26.04 -5.21
CA SER A 183 6.88 -27.28 -4.77
C SER A 183 5.55 -27.01 -4.05
N SER A 184 4.70 -28.03 -3.98
CA SER A 184 3.52 -28.03 -3.10
C SER A 184 3.89 -27.94 -1.61
N ASP A 185 5.11 -28.37 -1.25
CA ASP A 185 5.65 -28.29 0.11
C ASP A 185 6.25 -26.92 0.46
N ASP A 186 6.39 -26.01 -0.52
CA ASP A 186 6.91 -24.69 -0.25
C ASP A 186 5.93 -23.89 0.60
N VAL A 187 6.48 -23.10 1.54
CA VAL A 187 5.68 -22.20 2.37
C VAL A 187 4.92 -21.21 1.49
N ALA A 188 3.62 -21.09 1.74
CA ALA A 188 2.75 -20.08 1.14
C ALA A 188 2.42 -18.96 2.13
N ILE A 189 2.25 -19.29 3.41
CA ILE A 189 1.98 -18.32 4.47
C ILE A 189 2.86 -18.61 5.69
N VAL A 190 3.50 -17.58 6.22
CA VAL A 190 4.16 -17.59 7.54
C VAL A 190 3.44 -16.60 8.44
N TRP A 191 3.14 -16.97 9.68
CA TRP A 191 2.32 -16.10 10.53
C TRP A 191 2.57 -16.28 12.03
N ARG A 192 2.18 -15.24 12.78
CA ARG A 192 2.19 -15.20 14.25
C ARG A 192 1.15 -14.22 14.78
N ASP A 193 0.55 -14.54 15.92
CA ASP A 193 -0.32 -13.63 16.67
C ASP A 193 0.47 -12.78 17.68
N GLU A 194 -0.07 -11.61 18.02
CA GLU A 194 0.42 -10.78 19.12
C GLU A 194 0.53 -11.55 20.44
N GLY A 195 1.60 -11.28 21.19
CA GLY A 195 1.85 -11.91 22.49
C GLY A 195 2.43 -13.33 22.41
N LYS A 196 2.66 -13.86 21.20
CA LYS A 196 3.28 -15.19 20.96
C LYS A 196 4.74 -15.09 20.54
N ASP A 197 5.44 -14.06 20.99
CA ASP A 197 6.82 -13.75 20.60
C ASP A 197 7.82 -14.85 20.97
N SER A 198 7.57 -15.61 22.02
CA SER A 198 8.39 -16.75 22.45
C SER A 198 8.07 -18.06 21.74
N GLU A 199 6.97 -18.11 20.98
CA GLU A 199 6.53 -19.31 20.29
C GLU A 199 7.15 -19.40 18.88
N PRO A 200 7.36 -20.62 18.35
CA PRO A 200 7.77 -20.81 16.96
C PRO A 200 6.82 -20.13 15.97
N LEU A 201 7.33 -19.78 14.80
CA LEU A 201 6.48 -19.32 13.70
C LEU A 201 5.57 -20.45 13.25
N ASN A 202 4.36 -20.07 12.82
CA ASN A 202 3.45 -20.99 12.17
C ASN A 202 3.61 -20.88 10.65
N PHE A 203 3.51 -22.02 9.98
CA PHE A 203 3.67 -22.12 8.54
C PHE A 203 2.46 -22.81 7.92
N VAL A 204 2.12 -22.40 6.70
CA VAL A 204 1.14 -23.08 5.85
C VAL A 204 1.81 -23.27 4.50
N THR A 205 2.01 -24.52 4.12
CA THR A 205 2.52 -24.91 2.79
C THR A 205 1.49 -24.60 1.71
N LEU A 206 1.93 -24.58 0.45
CA LEU A 206 1.03 -24.41 -0.68
C LEU A 206 -0.05 -25.51 -0.74
N GLU A 207 0.32 -26.76 -0.41
CA GLU A 207 -0.64 -27.86 -0.35
C GLU A 207 -1.68 -27.67 0.76
N GLU A 208 -1.26 -27.30 1.97
CA GLU A 208 -2.18 -27.05 3.08
C GLU A 208 -3.09 -25.86 2.80
N LEU A 209 -2.57 -24.81 2.17
CA LEU A 209 -3.37 -23.67 1.73
C LEU A 209 -4.43 -24.13 0.72
N ARG A 210 -4.04 -24.91 -0.29
CA ARG A 210 -4.96 -25.47 -1.28
C ARG A 210 -6.06 -26.30 -0.62
N LYS A 211 -5.71 -27.22 0.28
CA LYS A 211 -6.69 -28.06 1.00
C LYS A 211 -7.67 -27.22 1.81
N LYS A 212 -7.18 -26.23 2.57
CA LYS A 212 -8.03 -25.31 3.35
C LYS A 212 -8.97 -24.51 2.45
N VAL A 213 -8.47 -24.02 1.31
CA VAL A 213 -9.29 -23.27 0.34
C VAL A 213 -10.35 -24.18 -0.30
N CYS A 214 -9.98 -25.41 -0.71
CA CYS A 214 -10.93 -26.38 -1.25
C CYS A 214 -12.03 -26.73 -0.23
N LEU A 215 -11.68 -26.90 1.03
CA LEU A 215 -12.65 -27.19 2.09
C LEU A 215 -13.66 -26.05 2.23
N VAL A 216 -13.20 -24.80 2.29
CA VAL A 216 -14.08 -23.63 2.39
C VAL A 216 -14.91 -23.45 1.12
N ALA A 217 -14.35 -23.68 -0.07
CA ALA A 217 -15.08 -23.61 -1.33
C ALA A 217 -16.22 -24.65 -1.40
N ASN A 218 -15.99 -25.89 -0.95
CA ASN A 218 -17.05 -26.89 -0.82
C ASN A 218 -18.12 -26.48 0.20
N ALA A 219 -17.72 -25.85 1.32
CA ALA A 219 -18.65 -25.38 2.34
C ALA A 219 -19.54 -24.23 1.83
N LEU A 220 -18.97 -23.34 0.99
CA LEU A 220 -19.72 -22.28 0.31
C LEU A 220 -20.79 -22.84 -0.61
N ASP A 221 -20.49 -23.88 -1.39
CA ASP A 221 -21.46 -24.51 -2.29
C ASP A 221 -22.64 -25.12 -1.51
N ALA A 222 -22.39 -25.64 -0.31
CA ALA A 222 -23.45 -26.14 0.57
C ALA A 222 -24.38 -25.04 1.14
N LEU A 223 -24.04 -23.76 0.98
CA LEU A 223 -24.95 -22.65 1.28
C LEU A 223 -26.03 -22.45 0.19
N ASN A 224 -25.90 -23.10 -0.97
CA ASN A 224 -26.82 -23.01 -2.11
C ASN A 224 -27.04 -21.57 -2.61
N LEU A 225 -25.99 -20.75 -2.59
CA LEU A 225 -26.02 -19.40 -3.18
C LEU A 225 -25.77 -19.49 -4.69
N ALA A 226 -26.44 -18.64 -5.47
CA ALA A 226 -26.18 -18.52 -6.90
C ALA A 226 -24.73 -18.07 -7.15
N LYS A 227 -24.05 -18.68 -8.13
CA LYS A 227 -22.70 -18.25 -8.53
C LYS A 227 -22.71 -16.77 -8.95
N GLY A 228 -21.63 -16.06 -8.67
CA GLY A 228 -21.56 -14.60 -8.78
C GLY A 228 -22.20 -13.82 -7.61
N SER A 229 -22.80 -14.51 -6.62
CA SER A 229 -23.29 -13.82 -5.41
C SER A 229 -22.16 -13.14 -4.65
N ALA A 230 -22.46 -11.96 -4.11
CA ALA A 230 -21.57 -11.18 -3.26
C ALA A 230 -21.51 -11.74 -1.83
N ILE A 231 -20.30 -12.02 -1.33
CA ILE A 231 -20.02 -12.55 0.00
C ILE A 231 -18.99 -11.64 0.69
N ALA A 232 -19.38 -11.03 1.80
CA ALA A 232 -18.51 -10.09 2.50
C ALA A 232 -17.51 -10.76 3.44
N ILE A 233 -16.38 -10.09 3.64
CA ILE A 233 -15.39 -10.41 4.67
C ILE A 233 -15.18 -9.14 5.51
N ASP A 234 -15.47 -9.25 6.80
CA ASP A 234 -15.25 -8.20 7.80
C ASP A 234 -14.52 -8.81 9.00
N MET A 235 -13.19 -8.94 8.88
CA MET A 235 -12.29 -9.48 9.91
C MET A 235 -10.83 -9.10 9.65
N PRO A 236 -9.97 -9.14 10.70
CA PRO A 236 -8.51 -9.01 10.57
C PRO A 236 -7.91 -9.95 9.52
N MET A 237 -6.85 -9.49 8.86
CA MET A 237 -6.15 -10.25 7.82
C MET A 237 -5.23 -11.32 8.42
N ASN A 238 -5.85 -12.41 8.86
CA ASN A 238 -5.18 -13.64 9.29
C ASN A 238 -5.27 -14.75 8.22
N VAL A 239 -4.75 -15.94 8.52
CA VAL A 239 -4.75 -17.09 7.59
C VAL A 239 -6.15 -17.44 7.12
N ASN A 240 -7.15 -17.45 8.02
CA ASN A 240 -8.53 -17.78 7.65
C ASN A 240 -9.12 -16.75 6.69
N ALA A 241 -8.84 -15.45 6.91
CA ALA A 241 -9.29 -14.40 6.00
C ALA A 241 -8.76 -14.61 4.57
N VAL A 242 -7.49 -15.02 4.43
CA VAL A 242 -6.88 -15.34 3.13
C VAL A 242 -7.50 -16.58 2.50
N VAL A 243 -7.70 -17.64 3.29
CA VAL A 243 -8.35 -18.88 2.83
C VAL A 243 -9.76 -18.58 2.33
N ILE A 244 -10.54 -17.81 3.08
CA ILE A 244 -11.92 -17.43 2.73
C ILE A 244 -11.93 -16.58 1.47
N TYR A 245 -11.05 -15.57 1.39
CA TYR A 245 -10.91 -14.73 0.21
C TYR A 245 -10.67 -15.55 -1.05
N LEU A 246 -9.67 -16.44 -1.03
CA LEU A 246 -9.35 -17.30 -2.16
C LEU A 246 -10.47 -18.31 -2.45
N ALA A 247 -11.15 -18.85 -1.44
CA ALA A 247 -12.24 -19.81 -1.61
C ALA A 247 -13.47 -19.19 -2.29
N ILE A 248 -13.84 -17.96 -1.93
CA ILE A 248 -14.93 -17.23 -2.57
C ILE A 248 -14.63 -17.05 -4.07
N VAL A 249 -13.42 -16.60 -4.42
CA VAL A 249 -13.01 -16.42 -5.82
C VAL A 249 -12.86 -17.77 -6.55
N LEU A 250 -12.30 -18.80 -5.91
CA LEU A 250 -12.16 -20.14 -6.49
C LEU A 250 -13.51 -20.76 -6.84
N ALA A 251 -14.50 -20.56 -5.98
CA ALA A 251 -15.87 -21.05 -6.15
C ALA A 251 -16.72 -20.17 -7.08
N GLY A 252 -16.18 -19.10 -7.67
CA GLY A 252 -16.90 -18.24 -8.62
C GLY A 252 -17.93 -17.31 -7.94
N TYR A 253 -17.70 -16.95 -6.69
CA TYR A 253 -18.42 -15.89 -5.97
C TYR A 253 -17.61 -14.60 -5.96
N VAL A 254 -18.23 -13.49 -5.54
CA VAL A 254 -17.60 -12.16 -5.51
C VAL A 254 -17.32 -11.78 -4.06
N VAL A 255 -16.07 -11.47 -3.72
CA VAL A 255 -15.73 -10.98 -2.39
C VAL A 255 -16.28 -9.56 -2.21
N VAL A 256 -16.75 -9.21 -1.02
CA VAL A 256 -16.98 -7.82 -0.61
C VAL A 256 -16.03 -7.50 0.54
N SER A 257 -14.97 -6.77 0.23
CA SER A 257 -13.92 -6.44 1.19
C SER A 257 -14.33 -5.27 2.09
N ILE A 258 -14.50 -5.54 3.39
CA ILE A 258 -14.87 -4.53 4.40
C ILE A 258 -13.74 -4.41 5.43
N ALA A 259 -13.40 -3.18 5.81
CA ALA A 259 -12.38 -2.95 6.82
C ALA A 259 -12.93 -3.26 8.22
N ASP A 260 -12.23 -4.12 8.94
CA ASP A 260 -12.48 -4.57 10.32
C ASP A 260 -12.54 -3.44 11.38
N SER A 261 -12.02 -2.27 11.02
CA SER A 261 -12.09 -1.04 11.82
C SER A 261 -13.44 -0.31 11.74
N PHE A 262 -14.31 -0.63 10.78
CA PHE A 262 -15.54 0.12 10.55
C PHE A 262 -16.60 -0.10 11.65
N ALA A 263 -17.43 0.93 11.83
CA ALA A 263 -18.61 0.87 12.68
C ALA A 263 -19.81 0.28 11.91
N ALA A 264 -20.84 -0.16 12.65
CA ALA A 264 -22.02 -0.81 12.09
C ALA A 264 -22.70 -0.05 10.93
N PRO A 265 -22.86 1.30 10.95
CA PRO A 265 -23.45 2.02 9.81
C PRO A 265 -22.61 1.93 8.53
N ALA A 266 -21.28 1.99 8.66
CA ALA A 266 -20.34 1.91 7.54
C ALA A 266 -20.29 0.49 6.95
N ILE A 267 -20.42 -0.54 7.80
CA ILE A 267 -20.58 -1.94 7.37
C ILE A 267 -21.92 -2.09 6.63
N SER A 268 -23.03 -1.66 7.24
CA SER A 268 -24.39 -1.77 6.69
C SER A 268 -24.51 -1.13 5.31
N MET A 269 -23.92 0.06 5.12
CA MET A 269 -23.92 0.75 3.83
C MET A 269 -23.26 -0.08 2.73
N ARG A 270 -22.09 -0.66 3.01
CA ARG A 270 -21.35 -1.49 2.05
C ARG A 270 -22.11 -2.75 1.70
N LEU A 271 -22.66 -3.45 2.69
CA LEU A 271 -23.47 -4.65 2.49
C LEU A 271 -24.70 -4.41 1.61
N LYS A 272 -25.33 -3.24 1.74
CA LYS A 272 -26.48 -2.85 0.92
C LYS A 272 -26.07 -2.56 -0.53
N ILE A 273 -25.03 -1.74 -0.72
CA ILE A 273 -24.55 -1.36 -2.06
C ILE A 273 -24.11 -2.58 -2.87
N SER A 274 -23.47 -3.56 -2.21
CA SER A 274 -23.01 -4.80 -2.87
C SER A 274 -24.04 -5.93 -2.88
N GLU A 275 -25.26 -5.70 -2.40
CA GLU A 275 -26.33 -6.71 -2.30
C GLU A 275 -25.90 -8.03 -1.65
N THR A 276 -25.06 -7.95 -0.62
CA THR A 276 -24.38 -9.08 0.00
C THR A 276 -25.35 -10.16 0.47
N LYS A 277 -25.02 -11.44 0.21
CA LYS A 277 -25.85 -12.60 0.58
C LYS A 277 -25.38 -13.31 1.84
N ALA A 278 -24.08 -13.24 2.16
CA ALA A 278 -23.49 -13.78 3.38
C ALA A 278 -22.26 -12.96 3.78
N ILE A 279 -21.85 -13.04 5.04
CA ILE A 279 -20.65 -12.36 5.55
C ILE A 279 -19.84 -13.29 6.46
N PHE A 280 -18.51 -13.29 6.29
CA PHE A 280 -17.57 -13.88 7.24
C PHE A 280 -17.06 -12.81 8.20
N THR A 281 -17.04 -13.13 9.49
CA THR A 281 -16.51 -12.24 10.53
C THR A 281 -15.89 -13.03 11.69
N GLN A 282 -15.39 -12.32 12.71
CA GLN A 282 -14.94 -12.91 13.97
C GLN A 282 -15.82 -12.47 15.14
N ASP A 283 -15.76 -13.22 16.24
CA ASP A 283 -16.39 -12.84 17.51
C ASP A 283 -15.90 -11.45 17.98
N TYR A 284 -14.59 -11.25 18.05
CA TYR A 284 -13.96 -9.97 18.38
C TYR A 284 -12.63 -9.78 17.62
N ILE A 285 -12.00 -8.62 17.82
CA ILE A 285 -10.61 -8.37 17.44
C ILE A 285 -9.81 -8.22 18.73
N LEU A 286 -8.71 -8.96 18.86
CA LEU A 286 -7.78 -8.79 19.97
C LEU A 286 -6.69 -7.80 19.55
N ARG A 287 -6.53 -6.70 20.28
CA ARG A 287 -5.48 -5.71 20.01
C ARG A 287 -5.01 -5.05 21.30
N ASP A 288 -3.70 -5.12 21.58
CA ASP A 288 -3.13 -4.64 22.85
C ASP A 288 -3.91 -5.16 24.07
N ASP A 289 -4.18 -6.49 24.09
CA ASP A 289 -4.98 -7.19 25.11
C ASP A 289 -6.44 -6.71 25.29
N LYS A 290 -6.96 -5.91 24.36
CA LYS A 290 -8.36 -5.46 24.36
C LYS A 290 -9.18 -6.22 23.35
N GLU A 291 -10.35 -6.69 23.78
CA GLU A 291 -11.36 -7.27 22.92
C GLU A 291 -12.24 -6.16 22.33
N LEU A 292 -12.18 -5.99 21.01
CA LEU A 292 -13.05 -5.10 20.28
C LEU A 292 -14.15 -5.93 19.64
N PRO A 293 -15.42 -5.82 20.08
CA PRO A 293 -16.46 -6.73 19.65
C PRO A 293 -16.78 -6.45 18.17
N LEU A 294 -16.68 -7.49 17.34
CA LEU A 294 -16.80 -7.38 15.89
C LEU A 294 -18.11 -7.98 15.40
N TYR A 295 -18.43 -9.22 15.83
CA TYR A 295 -19.71 -9.85 15.52
C TYR A 295 -20.91 -8.99 15.93
N SER A 296 -20.83 -8.33 17.10
CA SER A 296 -21.92 -7.43 17.53
C SER A 296 -22.14 -6.24 16.60
N ARG A 297 -21.08 -5.70 15.98
CA ARG A 297 -21.18 -4.62 14.97
C ARG A 297 -21.82 -5.13 13.69
N VAL A 298 -21.51 -6.37 13.29
CA VAL A 298 -22.12 -7.03 12.13
C VAL A 298 -23.62 -7.27 12.36
N VAL A 299 -24.00 -7.68 13.57
CA VAL A 299 -25.41 -7.79 13.99
C VAL A 299 -26.11 -6.43 13.97
N GLU A 300 -25.51 -5.39 14.56
CA GLU A 300 -26.04 -4.02 14.55
C GLU A 300 -26.18 -3.45 13.12
N ALA A 301 -25.25 -3.82 12.22
CA ALA A 301 -25.29 -3.47 10.80
C ALA A 301 -26.44 -4.13 10.04
N LYS A 302 -27.18 -5.05 10.69
CA LYS A 302 -28.25 -5.88 10.10
C LYS A 302 -27.74 -6.69 8.92
N ALA A 303 -26.54 -7.25 9.06
CA ALA A 303 -25.95 -8.09 8.02
C ALA A 303 -26.82 -9.34 7.74
N PRO A 304 -26.72 -9.91 6.52
CA PRO A 304 -27.37 -11.18 6.18
C PRO A 304 -26.75 -12.35 6.98
N ARG A 305 -26.97 -13.59 6.55
CA ARG A 305 -26.38 -14.79 7.17
C ARG A 305 -24.88 -14.57 7.44
N THR A 306 -24.50 -14.68 8.71
CA THR A 306 -23.12 -14.47 9.16
C THR A 306 -22.48 -15.80 9.52
N ILE A 307 -21.25 -16.01 9.06
CA ILE A 307 -20.39 -17.11 9.48
C ILE A 307 -19.34 -16.52 10.42
N VAL A 308 -19.33 -16.96 11.68
CA VAL A 308 -18.48 -16.37 12.72
C VAL A 308 -17.32 -17.31 13.07
N ILE A 309 -16.10 -16.78 12.96
CA ILE A 309 -14.86 -17.50 13.24
C ILE A 309 -14.38 -17.11 14.64
N PRO A 310 -14.11 -18.09 15.53
CA PRO A 310 -13.59 -17.77 16.86
C PRO A 310 -12.15 -17.24 16.76
N VAL A 311 -11.83 -16.19 17.54
CA VAL A 311 -10.43 -15.70 17.64
C VAL A 311 -9.53 -16.72 18.35
N ARG A 312 -10.05 -17.45 19.35
CA ARG A 312 -9.26 -18.40 20.17
C ARG A 312 -9.81 -19.82 20.10
N GLY A 313 -9.13 -20.67 19.33
CA GLY A 313 -9.38 -22.12 19.27
C GLY A 313 -10.83 -22.48 18.90
N SER A 314 -11.29 -23.64 19.36
CA SER A 314 -12.67 -24.13 19.17
C SER A 314 -13.63 -23.66 20.27
N THR A 315 -13.50 -22.40 20.72
CA THR A 315 -14.39 -21.89 21.77
C THR A 315 -15.79 -21.66 21.17
N PRO A 316 -16.86 -22.28 21.72
CA PRO A 316 -18.20 -22.07 21.20
C PRO A 316 -18.61 -20.60 21.33
N ILE A 317 -19.03 -20.02 20.21
CA ILE A 317 -19.47 -18.62 20.15
C ILE A 317 -20.88 -18.52 20.73
N LYS A 318 -21.03 -17.78 21.83
CA LYS A 318 -22.32 -17.60 22.49
C LYS A 318 -23.14 -16.50 21.82
N GLY A 319 -24.45 -16.70 21.73
CA GLY A 319 -25.39 -15.66 21.30
C GLY A 319 -25.44 -15.42 19.79
N LEU A 320 -25.12 -16.43 18.97
CA LEU A 320 -25.36 -16.36 17.53
C LEU A 320 -26.85 -16.17 17.23
N ARG A 321 -27.17 -15.33 16.23
CA ARG A 321 -28.54 -15.23 15.68
C ARG A 321 -28.94 -16.58 15.09
N ALA A 322 -30.24 -16.87 15.06
CA ALA A 322 -30.77 -18.15 14.58
C ALA A 322 -30.31 -18.54 13.15
N ASP A 323 -30.11 -17.56 12.27
CA ASP A 323 -29.70 -17.77 10.88
C ASP A 323 -28.17 -17.75 10.67
N ASP A 324 -27.40 -17.44 11.70
CA ASP A 324 -25.94 -17.38 11.66
C ASP A 324 -25.31 -18.75 11.98
N LEU A 325 -24.10 -18.97 11.48
CA LEU A 325 -23.36 -20.22 11.64
C LEU A 325 -22.06 -19.96 12.40
N SER A 326 -21.70 -20.89 13.28
CA SER A 326 -20.31 -20.99 13.73
C SER A 326 -19.43 -21.46 12.57
N TRP A 327 -18.13 -21.17 12.64
CA TRP A 327 -17.16 -21.69 11.67
C TRP A 327 -17.19 -23.22 11.59
N GLU A 328 -17.35 -23.90 12.73
CA GLU A 328 -17.42 -25.35 12.82
C GLU A 328 -18.67 -25.90 12.14
N ASP A 329 -19.84 -25.33 12.41
CA ASP A 329 -21.11 -25.73 11.76
C ASP A 329 -21.10 -25.44 10.26
N PHE A 330 -20.43 -24.36 9.84
CA PHE A 330 -20.23 -24.04 8.43
C PHE A 330 -19.38 -25.10 7.73
N LEU A 331 -18.24 -25.48 8.29
CA LEU A 331 -17.37 -26.50 7.72
C LEU A 331 -17.97 -27.91 7.79
N ALA A 332 -18.78 -28.21 8.81
CA ALA A 332 -19.46 -29.50 8.97
C ALA A 332 -20.49 -29.80 7.86
N LYS A 333 -20.84 -28.81 7.03
CA LYS A 333 -21.69 -29.01 5.84
C LYS A 333 -20.99 -29.76 4.71
N VAL A 334 -19.67 -29.89 4.75
CA VAL A 334 -18.89 -30.52 3.68
C VAL A 334 -18.91 -32.03 3.82
N ASN A 335 -19.15 -32.73 2.71
CA ASN A 335 -18.89 -34.16 2.65
C ASN A 335 -17.36 -34.40 2.72
N HIS A 336 -16.89 -35.09 3.77
CA HIS A 336 -15.48 -35.37 4.01
C HIS A 336 -14.75 -35.96 2.79
N ALA A 337 -15.43 -36.73 1.93
CA ALA A 337 -14.83 -37.29 0.72
C ALA A 337 -14.39 -36.24 -0.32
N LYS A 338 -14.90 -35.00 -0.22
CA LYS A 338 -14.56 -33.87 -1.12
C LYS A 338 -13.76 -32.77 -0.45
N ALA A 339 -13.47 -32.88 0.86
CA ALA A 339 -12.90 -31.79 1.66
C ALA A 339 -11.60 -31.20 1.06
N ASP A 340 -10.74 -32.05 0.51
CA ASP A 340 -9.39 -31.66 0.06
C ASP A 340 -9.30 -31.37 -1.44
N ASN A 341 -10.41 -31.44 -2.18
CA ASN A 341 -10.42 -31.21 -3.63
C ASN A 341 -11.62 -30.35 -4.07
N TYR A 342 -11.35 -29.36 -4.92
CA TYR A 342 -12.38 -28.50 -5.49
C TYR A 342 -11.97 -28.13 -6.92
N THR A 343 -12.88 -28.28 -7.87
CA THR A 343 -12.65 -27.83 -9.25
C THR A 343 -12.94 -26.34 -9.32
N ALA A 344 -11.93 -25.54 -9.67
CA ALA A 344 -12.08 -24.10 -9.81
C ALA A 344 -13.23 -23.77 -10.78
N VAL A 345 -14.04 -22.77 -10.43
CA VAL A 345 -15.03 -22.24 -11.35
C VAL A 345 -14.31 -21.27 -12.29
N GLU A 346 -14.07 -21.72 -13.51
CA GLU A 346 -13.50 -20.92 -14.58
C GLU A 346 -14.47 -19.80 -14.99
N GLN A 347 -13.95 -18.57 -15.13
CA GLN A 347 -14.75 -17.38 -15.40
C GLN A 347 -14.08 -16.52 -16.48
N PRO A 348 -14.86 -15.76 -17.27
CA PRO A 348 -14.31 -14.75 -18.16
C PRO A 348 -13.42 -13.76 -17.38
N ALA A 349 -12.38 -13.23 -18.01
CA ALA A 349 -11.43 -12.33 -17.36
C ALA A 349 -12.08 -11.06 -16.75
N TYR A 350 -13.26 -10.67 -17.26
CA TYR A 350 -14.06 -9.54 -16.79
C TYR A 350 -15.05 -9.86 -15.66
N ALA A 351 -15.21 -11.13 -15.29
CA ALA A 351 -16.05 -11.50 -14.15
C ALA A 351 -15.47 -10.91 -12.86
N PHE A 352 -16.36 -10.49 -11.95
CA PHE A 352 -15.95 -9.85 -10.71
C PHE A 352 -15.36 -10.86 -9.73
N THR A 353 -14.27 -10.47 -9.08
CA THR A 353 -13.60 -11.25 -8.03
C THR A 353 -13.75 -10.60 -6.66
N ASN A 354 -13.82 -9.28 -6.62
CA ASN A 354 -13.92 -8.51 -5.38
C ASN A 354 -14.67 -7.19 -5.62
N ILE A 355 -15.28 -6.64 -4.58
CA ILE A 355 -15.84 -5.30 -4.53
C ILE A 355 -15.15 -4.58 -3.39
N LEU A 356 -14.43 -3.52 -3.74
CA LEU A 356 -13.80 -2.61 -2.80
C LEU A 356 -14.49 -1.25 -2.86
N PHE A 357 -14.34 -0.48 -1.79
CA PHE A 357 -14.98 0.82 -1.66
C PHE A 357 -13.94 1.92 -1.55
N SER A 358 -14.12 2.99 -2.30
CA SER A 358 -13.38 4.23 -2.10
C SER A 358 -14.30 5.32 -1.55
N SER A 359 -13.72 6.37 -0.96
CA SER A 359 -14.48 7.58 -0.63
C SER A 359 -15.08 8.18 -1.89
N GLY A 360 -16.36 8.58 -1.83
CA GLY A 360 -17.05 9.35 -2.86
C GLY A 360 -17.09 10.83 -2.51
N THR A 361 -17.10 11.70 -3.52
CA THR A 361 -17.25 13.15 -3.35
C THR A 361 -18.66 13.53 -2.87
N THR A 362 -19.66 12.67 -3.10
CA THR A 362 -21.07 12.87 -2.73
C THR A 362 -21.43 12.35 -1.33
N GLY A 363 -20.49 11.69 -0.65
CA GLY A 363 -20.62 11.16 0.71
C GLY A 363 -21.13 9.72 0.84
N GLU A 364 -21.60 9.09 -0.24
CA GLU A 364 -21.67 7.61 -0.30
C GLU A 364 -20.36 7.06 -0.89
N PRO A 365 -19.86 5.91 -0.40
CA PRO A 365 -18.64 5.32 -0.95
C PRO A 365 -18.89 4.77 -2.36
N LYS A 366 -17.92 4.93 -3.27
CA LYS A 366 -17.99 4.33 -4.61
C LYS A 366 -17.68 2.84 -4.51
N ALA A 367 -18.57 1.99 -4.99
CA ALA A 367 -18.36 0.55 -5.08
C ALA A 367 -17.65 0.21 -6.39
N ILE A 368 -16.42 -0.28 -6.27
CA ILE A 368 -15.50 -0.53 -7.37
C ILE A 368 -15.28 -2.04 -7.49
N PRO A 369 -15.90 -2.70 -8.48
CA PRO A 369 -15.62 -4.09 -8.78
C PRO A 369 -14.22 -4.26 -9.35
N TRP A 370 -13.53 -5.27 -8.83
CA TRP A 370 -12.33 -5.85 -9.38
C TRP A 370 -12.70 -7.07 -10.20
N THR A 371 -12.02 -7.26 -11.33
CA THR A 371 -12.20 -8.43 -12.19
C THR A 371 -11.05 -9.44 -12.00
N HIS A 372 -10.97 -10.48 -12.84
CA HIS A 372 -9.80 -11.36 -12.88
C HIS A 372 -8.55 -10.70 -13.49
N LEU A 373 -8.65 -9.48 -14.06
CA LEU A 373 -7.51 -8.71 -14.57
C LEU A 373 -6.71 -8.03 -13.45
N THR A 374 -7.39 -7.51 -12.43
CA THR A 374 -6.76 -6.81 -11.29
C THR A 374 -5.70 -7.65 -10.58
N PRO A 375 -5.94 -8.95 -10.29
CA PRO A 375 -4.95 -9.81 -9.65
C PRO A 375 -3.64 -9.88 -10.45
N LEU A 376 -3.75 -9.93 -11.78
CA LEU A 376 -2.60 -9.96 -12.68
C LEU A 376 -1.82 -8.64 -12.61
N LYS A 377 -2.52 -7.50 -12.56
CA LYS A 377 -1.89 -6.19 -12.35
C LYS A 377 -1.18 -6.10 -11.00
N SER A 378 -1.82 -6.54 -9.91
CA SER A 378 -1.21 -6.56 -8.58
C SER A 378 0.08 -7.40 -8.55
N ALA A 379 0.06 -8.58 -9.19
CA ALA A 379 1.25 -9.42 -9.33
C ALA A 379 2.35 -8.78 -10.17
N ALA A 380 1.99 -8.17 -11.29
CA ALA A 380 2.92 -7.45 -12.16
C ALA A 380 3.59 -6.27 -11.44
N ASP A 381 2.86 -5.51 -10.63
CA ASP A 381 3.44 -4.40 -9.86
C ASP A 381 4.45 -4.90 -8.82
N GLY A 382 4.09 -5.96 -8.08
CA GLY A 382 4.99 -6.60 -7.12
C GLY A 382 6.25 -7.14 -7.79
N TRP A 383 6.11 -7.76 -8.96
CA TRP A 383 7.22 -8.30 -9.74
C TRP A 383 8.12 -7.20 -10.32
N CYS A 384 7.54 -6.14 -10.88
CA CYS A 384 8.26 -5.04 -11.55
C CYS A 384 8.95 -4.09 -10.56
N HIS A 385 8.19 -3.55 -9.60
CA HIS A 385 8.61 -2.39 -8.81
C HIS A 385 9.23 -2.78 -7.48
N MET A 386 8.69 -3.81 -6.82
CA MET A 386 9.20 -4.33 -5.54
C MET A 386 10.12 -5.53 -5.73
N ASP A 387 10.26 -6.01 -6.98
CA ASP A 387 11.13 -7.14 -7.31
C ASP A 387 10.81 -8.37 -6.46
N ILE A 388 9.52 -8.65 -6.26
CA ILE A 388 9.06 -9.86 -5.57
C ILE A 388 9.41 -11.06 -6.45
N ARG A 389 10.13 -12.00 -5.85
CA ARG A 389 10.62 -13.22 -6.49
C ARG A 389 10.05 -14.43 -5.78
N ARG A 390 10.18 -15.55 -6.45
CA ARG A 390 9.97 -16.86 -5.84
C ARG A 390 10.86 -17.03 -4.61
N GLY A 391 10.28 -17.57 -3.54
CA GLY A 391 10.98 -17.80 -2.27
C GLY A 391 11.20 -16.55 -1.41
N ASP A 392 10.78 -15.37 -1.87
CA ASP A 392 10.73 -14.18 -1.01
C ASP A 392 9.67 -14.36 0.08
N VAL A 393 9.85 -13.61 1.18
CA VAL A 393 8.86 -13.46 2.25
C VAL A 393 8.37 -12.03 2.24
N VAL A 394 7.10 -11.84 1.85
CA VAL A 394 6.48 -10.54 1.63
C VAL A 394 5.55 -10.21 2.80
N ALA A 395 5.85 -9.14 3.52
CA ALA A 395 5.00 -8.62 4.58
C ALA A 395 4.48 -7.24 4.18
N TRP A 396 3.16 -7.04 4.23
CA TRP A 396 2.57 -5.70 4.18
C TRP A 396 1.51 -5.60 5.28
N PRO A 397 1.74 -4.81 6.34
CA PRO A 397 0.74 -4.63 7.38
C PRO A 397 -0.50 -3.89 6.85
N THR A 398 -1.58 -4.63 6.61
CA THR A 398 -2.82 -4.12 6.03
C THR A 398 -3.99 -5.04 6.36
N ASN A 399 -5.20 -4.71 5.91
CA ASN A 399 -6.37 -5.58 6.00
C ASN A 399 -7.05 -5.74 4.63
N LEU A 400 -7.98 -6.69 4.50
CA LEU A 400 -8.67 -6.96 3.23
C LEU A 400 -9.58 -5.83 2.78
N GLY A 401 -10.01 -4.94 3.68
CA GLY A 401 -10.87 -3.79 3.37
C GLY A 401 -10.19 -2.67 2.58
N TRP A 402 -8.85 -2.69 2.51
CA TRP A 402 -8.06 -1.80 1.66
C TRP A 402 -7.51 -2.58 0.47
N MET A 403 -7.30 -1.91 -0.67
CA MET A 403 -6.76 -2.58 -1.87
C MET A 403 -5.45 -3.32 -1.62
N MET A 404 -4.64 -2.86 -0.65
CA MET A 404 -3.36 -3.47 -0.34
C MET A 404 -3.49 -4.88 0.27
N GLY A 405 -4.63 -5.23 0.88
CA GLY A 405 -4.88 -6.59 1.37
C GLY A 405 -4.99 -7.60 0.23
N PRO A 406 -5.96 -7.47 -0.68
CA PRO A 406 -6.02 -8.26 -1.90
C PRO A 406 -4.73 -8.18 -2.74
N TRP A 407 -4.12 -7.00 -2.84
CA TRP A 407 -2.81 -6.84 -3.52
C TRP A 407 -1.75 -7.73 -2.88
N LEU A 408 -1.63 -7.79 -1.55
CA LEU A 408 -0.65 -8.63 -0.85
C LEU A 408 -0.86 -10.12 -1.16
N VAL A 409 -2.11 -10.57 -1.20
CA VAL A 409 -2.45 -11.96 -1.55
C VAL A 409 -1.94 -12.29 -2.96
N TYR A 410 -2.31 -11.47 -3.94
CA TYR A 410 -1.97 -11.72 -5.34
C TYR A 410 -0.49 -11.48 -5.65
N ALA A 411 0.08 -10.37 -5.17
CA ALA A 411 1.49 -10.02 -5.37
C ALA A 411 2.45 -11.05 -4.75
N SER A 412 2.05 -11.70 -3.65
CA SER A 412 2.86 -12.76 -3.05
C SER A 412 2.67 -14.09 -3.78
N LEU A 413 1.43 -14.60 -3.84
CA LEU A 413 1.17 -15.97 -4.25
C LEU A 413 1.37 -16.19 -5.76
N LEU A 414 0.99 -15.22 -6.60
CA LEU A 414 1.19 -15.34 -8.05
C LEU A 414 2.68 -15.28 -8.44
N ASN A 415 3.50 -14.55 -7.68
CA ASN A 415 4.96 -14.51 -7.88
C ASN A 415 5.71 -15.67 -7.22
N GLY A 416 5.00 -16.62 -6.58
CA GLY A 416 5.62 -17.76 -5.91
C GLY A 416 6.34 -17.40 -4.61
N ALA A 417 6.02 -16.26 -4.00
CA ALA A 417 6.53 -15.84 -2.71
C ALA A 417 5.65 -16.38 -1.56
N SER A 418 6.19 -16.33 -0.35
CA SER A 418 5.45 -16.53 0.90
C SER A 418 4.87 -15.20 1.38
N MET A 419 3.61 -15.21 1.81
CA MET A 419 3.00 -14.06 2.50
C MET A 419 3.26 -14.15 4.00
N ALA A 420 3.68 -13.05 4.61
CA ALA A 420 3.90 -12.96 6.05
C ALA A 420 2.78 -12.16 6.74
N LEU A 421 2.07 -12.81 7.67
CA LEU A 421 0.93 -12.24 8.38
C LEU A 421 1.23 -12.12 9.88
N TYR A 422 1.16 -10.89 10.40
CA TYR A 422 1.21 -10.63 11.83
C TYR A 422 -0.12 -10.07 12.29
N ASN A 423 -0.77 -10.77 13.21
CA ASN A 423 -2.07 -10.38 13.74
C ASN A 423 -1.88 -9.66 15.08
N GLY A 424 -1.70 -8.33 15.03
CA GLY A 424 -1.34 -7.57 16.22
C GLY A 424 -1.00 -6.10 15.99
N SER A 425 -0.53 -5.45 17.05
CA SER A 425 -0.01 -4.08 17.01
C SER A 425 1.30 -4.00 16.22
N LEU A 426 1.29 -3.16 15.19
CA LEU A 426 2.41 -2.98 14.26
C LEU A 426 3.53 -2.11 14.82
N THR A 427 3.27 -1.41 15.93
CA THR A 427 4.18 -0.46 16.56
C THR A 427 4.86 -1.04 17.81
N SER A 428 4.76 -2.35 18.00
CA SER A 428 5.35 -3.09 19.12
C SER A 428 6.68 -3.76 18.71
N SER A 429 7.45 -4.21 19.70
CA SER A 429 8.63 -5.07 19.49
C SER A 429 8.26 -6.46 18.96
N GLY A 430 7.04 -6.94 19.21
CA GLY A 430 6.56 -8.24 18.73
C GLY A 430 6.49 -8.29 17.20
N PHE A 431 5.98 -7.22 16.58
CA PHE A 431 6.01 -7.10 15.12
C PHE A 431 7.46 -7.07 14.59
N ALA A 432 8.35 -6.29 15.23
CA ALA A 432 9.74 -6.19 14.81
C ALA A 432 10.49 -7.53 14.91
N LYS A 433 10.20 -8.30 15.96
CA LYS A 433 10.69 -9.66 16.14
C LYS A 433 10.12 -10.61 15.08
N PHE A 434 8.82 -10.52 14.77
CA PHE A 434 8.20 -11.33 13.72
C PHE A 434 8.88 -11.09 12.37
N VAL A 435 9.15 -9.84 11.99
CA VAL A 435 9.86 -9.50 10.74
C VAL A 435 11.24 -10.16 10.67
N GLN A 436 12.00 -10.16 11.78
CA GLN A 436 13.29 -10.86 11.88
C GLN A 436 13.12 -12.37 11.77
N ASP A 437 12.26 -12.96 12.61
CA ASP A 437 12.09 -14.42 12.71
C ASP A 437 11.60 -15.00 11.38
N ALA A 438 10.66 -14.32 10.72
CA ALA A 438 10.09 -14.73 9.43
C ALA A 438 11.04 -14.46 8.25
N LYS A 439 12.18 -13.79 8.49
CA LYS A 439 13.18 -13.42 7.48
C LYS A 439 12.56 -12.66 6.31
N VAL A 440 11.72 -11.68 6.61
CA VAL A 440 11.04 -10.85 5.61
C VAL A 440 12.06 -10.27 4.63
N THR A 441 11.78 -10.38 3.34
CA THR A 441 12.64 -9.88 2.26
C THR A 441 12.04 -8.64 1.59
N MET A 442 10.71 -8.48 1.58
CA MET A 442 10.05 -7.24 1.19
C MET A 442 9.07 -6.81 2.28
N LEU A 443 9.30 -5.62 2.86
CA LEU A 443 8.44 -5.06 3.90
C LEU A 443 7.73 -3.80 3.38
N GLY A 444 6.43 -3.93 3.14
CA GLY A 444 5.51 -2.84 2.92
C GLY A 444 5.16 -2.09 4.21
N LEU A 445 4.88 -0.79 4.11
CA LEU A 445 4.45 0.04 5.23
C LEU A 445 3.68 1.29 4.77
N VAL A 446 3.12 1.99 5.74
CA VAL A 446 2.70 3.40 5.59
C VAL A 446 3.67 4.31 6.37
N PRO A 447 3.93 5.55 5.93
CA PRO A 447 4.90 6.45 6.58
C PRO A 447 4.68 6.67 8.08
N SER A 448 3.43 6.72 8.53
CA SER A 448 3.08 6.82 9.96
C SER A 448 3.64 5.68 10.82
N ILE A 449 3.73 4.46 10.30
CA ILE A 449 4.32 3.30 10.98
C ILE A 449 5.84 3.48 11.14
N ALA A 450 6.55 3.87 10.07
CA ALA A 450 8.00 4.07 10.13
C ALA A 450 8.39 5.16 11.16
N ARG A 451 7.62 6.24 11.21
CA ARG A 451 7.76 7.28 12.24
C ARG A 451 7.57 6.73 13.64
N SER A 452 6.54 5.90 13.84
CA SER A 452 6.29 5.28 15.13
C SER A 452 7.48 4.44 15.57
N TRP A 453 7.97 3.53 14.72
CA TRP A 453 9.14 2.69 15.00
C TRP A 453 10.39 3.51 15.38
N LYS A 454 10.61 4.64 14.69
CA LYS A 454 11.71 5.57 15.00
C LYS A 454 11.53 6.27 16.34
N SER A 455 10.31 6.70 16.65
CA SER A 455 10.02 7.48 17.86
C SER A 455 10.00 6.64 19.14
N THR A 456 9.55 5.40 19.05
CA THR A 456 9.46 4.47 20.18
C THR A 456 10.70 3.60 20.33
N ASP A 457 11.53 3.54 19.28
CA ASP A 457 12.68 2.63 19.16
C ASP A 457 12.31 1.16 19.37
N CYS A 458 11.04 0.78 19.14
CA CYS A 458 10.53 -0.57 19.40
C CYS A 458 11.13 -1.65 18.48
N THR A 459 11.83 -1.21 17.43
CA THR A 459 12.53 -2.07 16.49
C THR A 459 13.99 -2.29 16.89
N ALA A 460 14.50 -1.63 17.94
CA ALA A 460 15.88 -1.76 18.37
C ALA A 460 16.25 -3.20 18.76
N GLY A 461 17.46 -3.62 18.39
CA GLY A 461 17.98 -4.96 18.72
C GLY A 461 17.55 -6.08 17.77
N PHE A 462 16.60 -5.84 16.86
CA PHE A 462 16.20 -6.83 15.85
C PHE A 462 16.98 -6.68 14.54
N ASP A 463 17.39 -7.82 13.98
CA ASP A 463 18.08 -7.95 12.71
C ASP A 463 17.10 -7.98 11.55
N TRP A 464 17.13 -6.93 10.73
CA TRP A 464 16.32 -6.79 9.52
C TRP A 464 17.17 -6.91 8.24
N SER A 465 18.38 -7.47 8.34
CA SER A 465 19.32 -7.54 7.22
C SER A 465 18.82 -8.35 6.01
N THR A 466 17.84 -9.24 6.19
CA THR A 466 17.20 -10.02 5.12
C THR A 466 16.34 -9.17 4.18
N ILE A 467 15.78 -8.06 4.67
CA ILE A 467 14.93 -7.15 3.88
C ILE A 467 15.77 -6.64 2.72
N ARG A 468 15.35 -6.85 1.47
CA ARG A 468 16.00 -6.39 0.23
C ARG A 468 15.51 -5.01 -0.20
N CYS A 469 14.23 -4.72 0.06
CA CYS A 469 13.65 -3.41 -0.13
C CYS A 469 12.48 -3.21 0.85
N PHE A 470 12.20 -1.96 1.18
CA PHE A 470 10.90 -1.57 1.70
C PHE A 470 10.04 -1.09 0.55
N SER A 471 8.72 -1.13 0.72
CA SER A 471 7.80 -0.36 -0.12
C SER A 471 6.88 0.47 0.75
N SER A 472 6.49 1.65 0.27
CA SER A 472 5.63 2.54 1.02
C SER A 472 4.54 3.12 0.17
N SER A 473 3.35 3.20 0.75
CA SER A 473 2.16 3.70 0.09
C SER A 473 1.23 4.36 1.11
N GLY A 474 0.17 5.01 0.62
CA GLY A 474 -0.94 5.46 1.44
C GLY A 474 -0.74 6.77 2.19
N GLU A 475 0.44 7.36 2.32
CA GLU A 475 0.60 8.72 2.85
C GLU A 475 1.79 9.43 2.20
N ALA A 476 1.84 10.76 2.31
CA ALA A 476 3.05 11.51 2.01
C ALA A 476 4.15 11.15 3.01
N SER A 477 5.33 10.82 2.49
CA SER A 477 6.43 10.33 3.30
C SER A 477 7.35 11.43 3.82
N SER A 478 8.27 11.05 4.71
CA SER A 478 9.28 11.95 5.27
C SER A 478 10.68 11.42 4.96
N VAL A 479 11.51 12.30 4.40
CA VAL A 479 12.93 12.03 4.10
C VAL A 479 13.66 11.55 5.36
N ASP A 480 13.41 12.19 6.51
CA ASP A 480 14.08 11.87 7.77
C ASP A 480 13.69 10.50 8.32
N ASP A 481 12.43 10.08 8.13
CA ASP A 481 11.95 8.79 8.61
C ASP A 481 12.46 7.66 7.71
N TYR A 482 12.53 7.90 6.40
CA TYR A 482 13.05 6.91 5.47
C TYR A 482 14.56 6.79 5.52
N LEU A 483 15.32 7.88 5.70
CA LEU A 483 16.77 7.78 5.94
C LEU A 483 17.07 6.94 7.18
N TRP A 484 16.29 7.11 8.24
CA TRP A 484 16.41 6.27 9.43
C TRP A 484 16.10 4.80 9.12
N LEU A 485 14.99 4.54 8.41
CA LEU A 485 14.56 3.20 8.06
C LEU A 485 15.57 2.48 7.15
N MET A 486 16.05 3.15 6.09
CA MET A 486 17.10 2.64 5.21
C MET A 486 18.38 2.34 5.99
N GLY A 487 18.75 3.20 6.94
CA GLY A 487 19.90 3.00 7.81
C GLY A 487 19.85 1.69 8.63
N ARG A 488 18.65 1.13 8.87
CA ARG A 488 18.47 -0.15 9.57
C ARG A 488 18.92 -1.37 8.77
N VAL A 489 18.94 -1.25 7.44
CA VAL A 489 19.14 -2.37 6.52
C VAL A 489 20.26 -2.07 5.53
N CYS A 490 21.31 -1.38 5.99
CA CYS A 490 22.47 -1.01 5.19
C CYS A 490 22.12 -0.19 3.93
N TYR A 491 21.18 0.74 4.07
CA TYR A 491 20.73 1.66 3.02
C TYR A 491 20.07 1.01 1.80
N LYS A 492 19.47 -0.17 1.97
CA LYS A 492 18.56 -0.75 0.98
C LYS A 492 17.34 0.15 0.76
N PRO A 493 16.77 0.18 -0.45
CA PRO A 493 15.86 1.24 -0.89
C PRO A 493 14.48 1.13 -0.24
N VAL A 494 13.80 2.29 -0.16
CA VAL A 494 12.36 2.38 0.04
C VAL A 494 11.73 2.73 -1.31
N ILE A 495 10.90 1.83 -1.83
CA ILE A 495 10.18 2.01 -3.09
C ILE A 495 8.84 2.69 -2.78
N GLU A 496 8.76 3.98 -3.10
CA GLU A 496 7.50 4.72 -3.06
C GLU A 496 6.54 4.14 -4.10
N TYR A 497 5.30 3.92 -3.73
CA TYR A 497 4.30 3.30 -4.60
C TYR A 497 2.96 3.96 -4.37
N CYS A 498 2.40 4.59 -5.41
CA CYS A 498 1.11 5.25 -5.34
C CYS A 498 0.13 4.68 -6.36
N GLY A 499 -1.10 4.47 -5.89
CA GLY A 499 -2.14 3.74 -6.58
C GLY A 499 -3.52 4.02 -6.01
N GLY A 500 -4.50 3.28 -6.53
CA GLY A 500 -5.89 3.42 -6.14
C GLY A 500 -6.69 2.15 -6.36
N THR A 501 -7.75 2.00 -5.57
CA THR A 501 -8.72 0.90 -5.69
C THR A 501 -9.25 0.80 -7.12
N GLU A 502 -9.40 1.94 -7.77
CA GLU A 502 -9.87 2.16 -9.14
C GLU A 502 -8.99 1.56 -10.23
N ILE A 503 -7.75 1.20 -9.93
CA ILE A 503 -6.78 0.72 -10.92
C ILE A 503 -6.10 -0.60 -10.52
N GLY A 504 -6.48 -1.20 -9.40
CA GLY A 504 -5.97 -2.53 -9.01
C GLY A 504 -4.48 -2.60 -8.70
N GLY A 505 -3.79 -1.45 -8.66
CA GLY A 505 -2.33 -1.35 -8.58
C GLY A 505 -1.84 0.10 -8.53
N GLY A 506 -0.60 0.33 -8.93
CA GLY A 506 0.06 1.65 -8.93
C GLY A 506 0.11 2.28 -10.31
N PHE A 507 0.03 3.62 -10.35
CA PHE A 507 0.24 4.44 -11.55
C PHE A 507 1.58 5.17 -11.54
N VAL A 508 2.20 5.33 -10.37
CA VAL A 508 3.52 5.94 -10.20
C VAL A 508 4.27 5.23 -9.06
N ALA A 509 5.56 4.99 -9.26
CA ALA A 509 6.36 4.17 -8.38
C ALA A 509 7.85 4.58 -8.37
N GLY A 510 8.59 4.05 -7.40
CA GLY A 510 10.03 3.88 -7.50
C GLY A 510 10.40 2.71 -8.41
N SER A 511 11.67 2.67 -8.82
CA SER A 511 12.24 1.57 -9.61
C SER A 511 13.63 1.25 -9.11
N LEU A 512 13.94 -0.04 -8.94
CA LEU A 512 15.28 -0.49 -8.54
C LEU A 512 16.33 -0.29 -9.64
N LEU A 513 15.92 0.02 -10.88
CA LEU A 513 16.79 0.33 -12.00
C LEU A 513 17.00 1.83 -12.22
N GLN A 514 16.28 2.67 -11.47
CA GLN A 514 16.47 4.10 -11.49
C GLN A 514 16.95 4.60 -10.14
N PRO A 515 17.71 5.69 -10.12
CA PRO A 515 18.05 6.28 -8.86
C PRO A 515 16.81 6.74 -8.10
N GLN A 516 16.80 6.47 -6.79
CA GLN A 516 15.69 6.84 -5.93
C GLN A 516 15.95 8.19 -5.26
N ALA A 517 14.92 9.03 -5.23
CA ALA A 517 14.86 10.23 -4.42
C ALA A 517 13.89 10.00 -3.28
N LEU A 518 14.32 10.28 -2.04
CA LEU A 518 13.47 10.09 -0.88
C LEU A 518 12.26 11.02 -0.93
N SER A 519 11.11 10.49 -0.56
CA SER A 519 9.84 11.22 -0.62
C SER A 519 9.45 11.71 -2.02
N ALA A 520 9.86 10.95 -3.03
CA ALA A 520 9.47 11.16 -4.42
C ALA A 520 9.44 9.82 -5.17
N PHE A 521 8.63 9.77 -6.23
CA PHE A 521 8.56 8.62 -7.13
C PHE A 521 9.51 8.86 -8.31
N SER A 522 10.21 7.82 -8.76
CA SER A 522 11.19 7.95 -9.85
C SER A 522 10.56 7.81 -11.24
N THR A 523 9.43 7.11 -11.37
CA THR A 523 8.85 6.77 -12.67
C THR A 523 7.34 6.56 -12.59
N PRO A 524 6.58 6.78 -13.67
CA PRO A 524 5.28 6.13 -13.84
C PRO A 524 5.41 4.61 -13.72
N ALA A 525 4.33 3.94 -13.30
CA ALA A 525 4.30 2.49 -13.27
C ALA A 525 4.47 1.90 -14.69
N MET A 526 4.96 0.67 -14.79
CA MET A 526 5.11 0.02 -16.10
C MET A 526 3.74 -0.20 -16.77
N GLY A 527 3.67 0.00 -18.08
CA GLY A 527 2.41 -0.01 -18.85
C GLY A 527 1.49 1.17 -18.54
N CYS A 528 1.97 2.21 -17.84
CA CYS A 528 1.20 3.39 -17.50
C CYS A 528 1.89 4.66 -18.01
N ASN A 529 1.10 5.55 -18.59
CA ASN A 529 1.51 6.93 -18.85
C ASN A 529 0.66 7.91 -18.02
N LEU A 530 1.27 9.02 -17.62
CA LEU A 530 0.64 10.03 -16.78
C LEU A 530 0.90 11.43 -17.32
N PHE A 531 -0.02 12.33 -17.02
CA PHE A 531 -0.03 13.71 -17.48
C PHE A 531 -0.29 14.62 -16.29
N ILE A 532 0.43 15.74 -16.23
CA ILE A 532 0.14 16.82 -15.27
C ILE A 532 -0.59 17.91 -16.04
N LEU A 533 -1.78 18.27 -15.59
CA LEU A 533 -2.61 19.28 -16.23
C LEU A 533 -2.28 20.68 -15.69
N ASP A 534 -2.22 21.67 -16.57
CA ASP A 534 -2.09 23.07 -16.17
C ASP A 534 -3.41 23.64 -15.61
N ASN A 535 -3.40 24.92 -15.20
CA ASN A 535 -4.59 25.58 -14.64
C ASN A 535 -5.75 25.71 -15.65
N ASN A 536 -5.49 25.54 -16.94
CA ASN A 536 -6.50 25.57 -18.00
C ASN A 536 -7.00 24.16 -18.34
N GLY A 537 -6.51 23.12 -17.65
CA GLY A 537 -6.87 21.72 -17.91
C GLY A 537 -6.11 21.08 -19.07
N ASN A 538 -5.07 21.73 -19.61
CA ASN A 538 -4.29 21.18 -20.72
C ASN A 538 -3.12 20.33 -20.18
N PRO A 539 -2.81 19.17 -20.77
CA PRO A 539 -1.61 18.43 -20.43
C PRO A 539 -0.35 19.27 -20.66
N LEU A 540 0.50 19.38 -19.63
CA LEU A 540 1.84 19.92 -19.78
C LEU A 540 2.65 19.05 -20.75
N PRO A 541 3.60 19.63 -21.50
CA PRO A 541 4.49 18.84 -22.36
C PRO A 541 5.15 17.70 -21.58
N GLN A 542 5.25 16.53 -22.21
CA GLN A 542 5.96 15.40 -21.62
C GLN A 542 7.37 15.83 -21.23
N ASP A 543 7.82 15.46 -20.04
CA ASP A 543 9.14 15.80 -19.50
C ASP A 543 9.36 17.25 -19.04
N SER A 544 8.31 18.08 -19.10
CA SER A 544 8.36 19.42 -18.49
C SER A 544 8.18 19.39 -16.97
N VAL A 545 8.82 20.36 -16.31
CA VAL A 545 8.65 20.65 -14.88
C VAL A 545 7.34 21.37 -14.67
N GLY A 546 6.57 20.98 -13.66
CA GLY A 546 5.32 21.65 -13.34
C GLY A 546 4.52 20.94 -12.27
N THR A 547 3.47 21.61 -11.79
CA THR A 547 2.55 21.12 -10.75
C THR A 547 1.11 21.30 -11.22
N GLY A 548 0.26 20.31 -10.97
CA GLY A 548 -1.15 20.37 -11.31
C GLY A 548 -1.90 19.05 -11.07
N GLU A 549 -3.15 18.98 -11.52
CA GLU A 549 -3.96 17.76 -11.42
C GLU A 549 -3.35 16.65 -12.28
N LEU A 550 -3.25 15.45 -11.72
CA LEU A 550 -2.77 14.26 -12.42
C LEU A 550 -3.91 13.62 -13.22
N ALA A 551 -3.65 13.39 -14.50
CA ALA A 551 -4.46 12.57 -15.39
C ALA A 551 -3.67 11.34 -15.84
N LEU A 552 -4.38 10.25 -16.15
CA LEU A 552 -3.80 8.99 -16.59
C LEU A 552 -4.20 8.69 -18.02
N ASP A 553 -3.32 8.02 -18.76
CA ASP A 553 -3.73 7.31 -19.98
C ASP A 553 -4.81 6.27 -19.59
N PRO A 554 -5.94 6.23 -20.32
CA PRO A 554 -7.01 5.29 -19.98
C PRO A 554 -6.65 3.82 -20.27
N THR A 555 -5.63 3.58 -21.10
CA THR A 555 -5.20 2.26 -21.57
C THR A 555 -4.34 1.57 -20.50
N PHE A 556 -4.98 1.13 -19.42
CA PHE A 556 -4.29 0.60 -18.24
C PHE A 556 -4.88 -0.74 -17.78
N LEU A 557 -4.08 -1.80 -17.78
CA LEU A 557 -4.52 -3.14 -17.33
C LEU A 557 -5.00 -3.11 -15.88
N GLY A 558 -6.18 -3.65 -15.62
CA GLY A 558 -6.78 -3.72 -14.28
C GLY A 558 -7.50 -2.44 -13.85
N ALA A 559 -7.56 -1.41 -14.71
CA ALA A 559 -8.41 -0.25 -14.48
C ALA A 559 -9.88 -0.64 -14.38
N SER A 560 -10.60 -0.01 -13.46
CA SER A 560 -12.05 -0.17 -13.37
C SER A 560 -12.71 0.33 -14.65
N THR A 561 -13.71 -0.40 -15.11
CA THR A 561 -14.58 -0.04 -16.24
C THR A 561 -16.02 0.23 -15.80
N THR A 562 -16.34 -0.03 -14.53
CA THR A 562 -17.68 0.13 -13.96
C THR A 562 -17.63 0.56 -12.49
N LEU A 563 -18.71 1.17 -12.01
CA LEU A 563 -19.03 1.40 -10.60
C LEU A 563 -20.44 0.84 -10.36
N LEU A 564 -20.68 0.19 -9.21
CA LEU A 564 -22.00 -0.44 -8.95
C LEU A 564 -23.08 0.57 -8.57
N ASN A 565 -22.68 1.75 -8.08
CA ASN A 565 -23.59 2.75 -7.51
C ASN A 565 -23.38 4.16 -8.06
N ALA A 566 -22.69 4.30 -9.19
CA ALA A 566 -22.49 5.58 -9.86
C ALA A 566 -22.19 5.35 -11.35
N ASP A 567 -22.33 6.39 -12.17
CA ASP A 567 -21.87 6.35 -13.55
C ASP A 567 -20.34 6.43 -13.59
N HIS A 568 -19.70 5.44 -14.21
CA HIS A 568 -18.24 5.36 -14.27
C HIS A 568 -17.63 6.43 -15.18
N HIS A 569 -18.29 6.72 -16.31
CA HIS A 569 -17.81 7.69 -17.28
C HIS A 569 -17.84 9.11 -16.70
N GLU A 570 -18.94 9.45 -16.04
CA GLU A 570 -19.09 10.75 -15.35
C GLU A 570 -18.03 10.95 -14.26
N VAL A 571 -17.69 9.89 -13.51
CA VAL A 571 -16.72 10.00 -12.42
C VAL A 571 -15.28 10.15 -12.93
N TYR A 572 -14.91 9.41 -13.98
CA TYR A 572 -13.50 9.26 -14.37
C TYR A 572 -13.11 9.92 -15.69
N PHE A 573 -14.05 10.33 -16.54
CA PHE A 573 -13.76 10.84 -17.88
C PHE A 573 -14.42 12.18 -18.19
N SER A 574 -15.60 12.45 -17.61
CA SER A 574 -16.32 13.70 -17.83
C SER A 574 -15.46 14.93 -17.46
N GLY A 575 -15.36 15.87 -18.40
CA GLY A 575 -14.57 17.10 -18.29
C GLY A 575 -13.04 16.91 -18.34
N MET A 576 -12.54 15.73 -18.70
CA MET A 576 -11.11 15.51 -18.89
C MET A 576 -10.67 15.85 -20.33
N PRO A 577 -9.44 16.35 -20.53
CA PRO A 577 -8.92 16.64 -21.86
C PRO A 577 -8.69 15.36 -22.66
N GLU A 578 -8.72 15.50 -23.98
CA GLU A 578 -8.29 14.46 -24.91
C GLU A 578 -6.79 14.53 -25.19
N TRP A 579 -6.17 13.36 -25.32
CA TRP A 579 -4.79 13.21 -25.76
C TRP A 579 -4.71 12.07 -26.78
N ASN A 580 -4.16 12.36 -27.97
CA ASN A 580 -4.06 11.40 -29.07
C ASN A 580 -5.40 10.70 -29.39
N GLY A 581 -6.51 11.45 -29.37
CA GLY A 581 -7.86 10.93 -29.67
C GLY A 581 -8.51 10.12 -28.55
N LYS A 582 -7.91 10.07 -27.35
CA LYS A 582 -8.49 9.40 -26.18
C LYS A 582 -8.72 10.38 -25.04
N VAL A 583 -9.89 10.34 -24.43
CA VAL A 583 -10.18 11.10 -23.21
C VAL A 583 -9.31 10.57 -22.07
N LEU A 584 -8.52 11.44 -21.44
CA LEU A 584 -7.70 11.06 -20.30
C LEU A 584 -8.56 10.67 -19.10
N ARG A 585 -8.04 9.78 -18.26
CA ARG A 585 -8.70 9.33 -17.04
C ARG A 585 -8.34 10.23 -15.86
N ARG A 586 -9.35 10.74 -15.16
CA ARG A 586 -9.21 11.50 -13.92
C ARG A 586 -8.67 10.61 -12.79
N HIS A 587 -7.64 11.07 -12.09
CA HIS A 587 -7.18 10.47 -10.85
C HIS A 587 -7.68 11.23 -9.61
N GLY A 588 -7.63 12.57 -9.66
CA GLY A 588 -8.00 13.45 -8.56
C GLY A 588 -6.90 13.73 -7.53
N ASP A 589 -5.63 13.43 -7.87
CA ASP A 589 -4.47 13.83 -7.06
C ASP A 589 -3.73 14.99 -7.74
N GLU A 590 -3.12 15.87 -6.94
CA GLU A 590 -2.22 16.92 -7.42
C GLU A 590 -0.77 16.41 -7.33
N PHE A 591 -0.02 16.57 -8.42
CA PHE A 591 1.36 16.10 -8.52
C PHE A 591 2.26 17.19 -9.09
N GLU A 592 3.52 17.15 -8.67
CA GLU A 592 4.62 17.91 -9.25
C GLU A 592 5.59 16.97 -9.94
N ARG A 593 6.03 17.33 -11.15
CA ARG A 593 7.24 16.80 -11.75
C ARG A 593 8.39 17.76 -11.49
N THR A 594 9.43 17.29 -10.81
CA THR A 594 10.57 18.10 -10.40
C THR A 594 11.56 18.31 -11.55
N PRO A 595 12.49 19.29 -11.45
CA PRO A 595 13.57 19.49 -12.44
C PRO A 595 14.45 18.27 -12.70
N ASP A 596 14.57 17.39 -11.71
CA ASP A 596 15.33 16.14 -11.81
C ASP A 596 14.51 14.97 -12.37
N GLY A 597 13.25 15.21 -12.75
CA GLY A 597 12.37 14.22 -13.40
C GLY A 597 11.59 13.33 -12.44
N TYR A 598 11.66 13.56 -11.13
CA TYR A 598 10.90 12.81 -10.12
C TYR A 598 9.48 13.37 -9.96
N TYR A 599 8.60 12.57 -9.37
CA TYR A 599 7.23 12.96 -9.05
C TYR A 599 7.04 13.14 -7.55
N ARG A 600 6.29 14.17 -7.15
CA ARG A 600 5.89 14.40 -5.76
C ARG A 600 4.39 14.61 -5.68
N ALA A 601 3.75 13.90 -4.75
CA ALA A 601 2.33 14.08 -4.48
C ALA A 601 2.14 15.31 -3.58
N HIS A 602 1.18 16.16 -3.93
CA HIS A 602 0.76 17.35 -3.15
C HIS A 602 -0.59 17.14 -2.45
N GLY A 603 -1.12 15.92 -2.51
CA GLY A 603 -2.40 15.52 -1.91
C GLY A 603 -3.53 15.51 -2.93
N ARG A 604 -4.76 15.48 -2.43
CA ARG A 604 -5.97 15.46 -3.27
C ARG A 604 -6.24 16.82 -3.89
N ALA A 605 -6.56 16.80 -5.19
CA ALA A 605 -7.11 17.94 -5.92
C ALA A 605 -8.60 18.16 -5.58
N ASP A 606 -9.28 17.11 -5.12
CA ASP A 606 -10.68 17.12 -4.70
C ASP A 606 -10.88 17.25 -3.18
N ASP A 607 -12.14 17.15 -2.76
CA ASP A 607 -12.59 17.28 -1.36
C ASP A 607 -12.33 16.02 -0.50
N THR A 608 -11.45 15.11 -0.91
CA THR A 608 -11.10 13.95 -0.09
C THR A 608 -9.76 14.14 0.62
N MET A 609 -9.54 13.40 1.70
CA MET A 609 -8.38 13.50 2.59
C MET A 609 -7.87 12.11 2.94
N ASN A 610 -6.62 12.03 3.38
CA ASN A 610 -6.00 10.77 3.80
C ASN A 610 -5.52 10.85 5.26
N LEU A 611 -6.34 10.33 6.17
CA LEU A 611 -6.10 10.40 7.61
C LEU A 611 -5.53 9.07 8.10
N GLY A 612 -4.20 8.98 8.16
CA GLY A 612 -3.52 7.77 8.65
C GLY A 612 -3.68 6.55 7.73
N GLY A 613 -3.64 6.76 6.41
CA GLY A 613 -3.86 5.73 5.40
C GLY A 613 -5.34 5.50 5.03
N ILE A 614 -6.27 6.14 5.74
CA ILE A 614 -7.72 6.02 5.49
C ILE A 614 -8.18 7.16 4.57
N LYS A 615 -8.58 6.81 3.34
CA LYS A 615 -9.22 7.76 2.42
C LYS A 615 -10.66 8.06 2.86
N VAL A 616 -10.96 9.33 3.10
CA VAL A 616 -12.29 9.80 3.56
C VAL A 616 -12.67 11.12 2.88
N SER A 617 -13.96 11.33 2.64
CA SER A 617 -14.47 12.58 2.09
C SER A 617 -14.57 13.65 3.18
N SER A 618 -14.11 14.87 2.91
CA SER A 618 -14.27 16.00 3.83
C SER A 618 -15.75 16.26 4.13
N ILE A 619 -16.61 16.10 3.12
CA ILE A 619 -18.06 16.30 3.22
C ILE A 619 -18.68 15.31 4.20
N GLU A 620 -18.20 14.07 4.26
CA GLU A 620 -18.71 13.06 5.20
C GLU A 620 -18.41 13.45 6.66
N ILE A 621 -17.20 13.98 6.90
CA ILE A 621 -16.79 14.51 8.21
C ILE A 621 -17.58 15.79 8.55
N GLU A 622 -17.69 16.72 7.60
CA GLU A 622 -18.41 17.99 7.77
C GLU A 622 -19.89 17.79 8.07
N ARG A 623 -20.56 16.85 7.38
CA ARG A 623 -21.97 16.50 7.65
C ARG A 623 -22.18 16.06 9.10
N ILE A 624 -21.22 15.34 9.68
CA ILE A 624 -21.27 14.92 11.08
C ILE A 624 -20.99 16.12 11.98
N CYS A 625 -19.91 16.86 11.73
CA CYS A 625 -19.51 18.01 12.54
C CYS A 625 -20.57 19.13 12.56
N ASN A 626 -21.22 19.41 11.43
CA ASN A 626 -22.29 20.42 11.32
C ASN A 626 -23.51 20.11 12.20
N ARG A 627 -23.68 18.86 12.65
CA ARG A 627 -24.80 18.43 13.52
C ARG A 627 -24.42 18.32 14.99
N VAL A 628 -23.18 18.65 15.35
CA VAL A 628 -22.70 18.51 16.74
C VAL A 628 -23.13 19.68 17.63
N ASN A 629 -23.27 20.87 17.06
CA ASN A 629 -23.68 22.06 17.79
C ASN A 629 -24.52 22.98 16.88
N ASP A 630 -25.69 23.39 17.35
CA ASP A 630 -26.62 24.25 16.60
C ASP A 630 -26.09 25.67 16.35
N ALA A 631 -25.09 26.12 17.10
CA ALA A 631 -24.40 27.39 16.88
C ALA A 631 -23.51 27.38 15.62
N ILE A 632 -23.15 26.19 15.11
CA ILE A 632 -22.33 26.06 13.90
C ILE A 632 -23.18 26.39 12.68
N LEU A 633 -22.69 27.32 11.85
CA LEU A 633 -23.25 27.59 10.53
C LEU A 633 -22.77 26.52 9.54
N GLU A 634 -21.45 26.31 9.51
CA GLU A 634 -20.83 25.31 8.65
C GLU A 634 -19.40 24.96 9.11
N THR A 635 -18.89 23.86 8.58
CA THR A 635 -17.53 23.39 8.81
C THR A 635 -16.83 23.04 7.51
N ALA A 636 -15.49 23.14 7.50
CA ALA A 636 -14.64 22.52 6.49
C ALA A 636 -13.65 21.59 7.18
N ALA A 637 -13.64 20.32 6.75
CA ALA A 637 -12.68 19.35 7.21
C ALA A 637 -11.47 19.36 6.29
N ILE A 638 -10.27 19.54 6.87
CA ILE A 638 -9.02 19.67 6.12
C ILE A 638 -7.97 18.75 6.72
N GLY A 639 -7.37 17.92 5.86
CA GLY A 639 -6.15 17.18 6.16
C GLY A 639 -4.97 18.13 6.05
N VAL A 640 -4.29 18.37 7.16
CA VAL A 640 -3.12 19.24 7.24
C VAL A 640 -1.90 18.39 7.57
N PRO A 641 -0.90 18.27 6.68
CA PRO A 641 0.32 17.55 7.01
C PRO A 641 1.11 18.30 8.09
N PRO A 642 1.72 17.61 9.07
CA PRO A 642 2.57 18.26 10.05
C PRO A 642 3.84 18.85 9.40
N LEU A 643 4.39 19.92 9.98
CA LEU A 643 5.57 20.67 9.48
C LEU A 643 6.82 19.82 9.19
N GLY A 644 6.91 18.59 9.71
CA GLY A 644 8.02 17.64 9.48
C GLY A 644 7.69 16.50 8.50
N GLY A 645 6.56 16.59 7.78
CA GLY A 645 6.01 15.50 6.97
C GLY A 645 5.31 14.43 7.81
N GLY A 646 4.38 13.69 7.21
CA GLY A 646 3.62 12.63 7.87
C GLY A 646 2.13 12.59 7.55
N PRO A 647 1.34 11.71 8.24
CA PRO A 647 -0.07 11.59 7.96
C PRO A 647 -0.76 12.93 8.15
N GLU A 648 -1.74 13.22 7.29
CA GLU A 648 -2.56 14.41 7.46
C GLU A 648 -3.26 14.36 8.82
N GLN A 649 -3.19 15.48 9.54
CA GLN A 649 -3.93 15.69 10.78
C GLN A 649 -5.24 16.37 10.46
N LEU A 650 -6.35 15.80 10.93
CA LEU A 650 -7.67 16.38 10.71
C LEU A 650 -7.80 17.69 11.48
N THR A 651 -7.94 18.78 10.73
CA THR A 651 -8.29 20.11 11.23
C THR A 651 -9.70 20.45 10.78
N ILE A 652 -10.55 20.90 11.71
CA ILE A 652 -11.90 21.37 11.38
C ILE A 652 -11.89 22.90 11.46
N ALA A 653 -12.09 23.55 10.31
CA ALA A 653 -12.42 24.96 10.27
C ALA A 653 -13.92 25.13 10.56
N VAL A 654 -14.28 26.00 11.50
CA VAL A 654 -15.67 26.20 11.94
C VAL A 654 -16.07 27.65 11.68
N VAL A 655 -17.25 27.83 11.08
CA VAL A 655 -17.95 29.11 10.98
C VAL A 655 -19.19 29.03 11.88
N PHE A 656 -19.35 29.98 12.80
CA PHE A 656 -20.52 30.07 13.66
C PHE A 656 -21.62 30.94 13.03
N LYS A 657 -22.88 30.69 13.40
CA LYS A 657 -24.04 31.48 12.96
C LYS A 657 -24.02 32.90 13.52
N ASP A 658 -23.52 33.05 14.74
CA ASP A 658 -23.32 34.34 15.39
C ASP A 658 -21.86 34.49 15.82
N GLN A 659 -21.32 35.70 15.70
CA GLN A 659 -19.94 36.01 16.10
C GLN A 659 -19.77 35.97 17.64
N SER A 660 -20.86 36.09 18.41
CA SER A 660 -20.84 35.90 19.87
C SER A 660 -20.48 34.45 20.29
N SER A 661 -20.79 33.47 19.43
CA SER A 661 -20.48 32.04 19.65
C SER A 661 -19.01 31.69 19.41
N GLN A 662 -18.19 32.64 18.93
CA GLN A 662 -16.72 32.44 18.83
C GLN A 662 -16.03 32.29 20.20
N THR A 663 -16.76 32.55 21.30
CA THR A 663 -16.32 32.33 22.68
C THR A 663 -16.51 30.89 23.16
N GLU A 664 -17.05 29.99 22.34
CA GLU A 664 -17.15 28.57 22.66
C GLU A 664 -15.77 27.95 22.95
N ASP A 665 -15.72 27.12 23.99
CA ASP A 665 -14.51 26.36 24.31
C ASP A 665 -14.19 25.38 23.18
N LEU A 666 -13.22 25.75 22.35
CA LEU A 666 -12.77 24.94 21.21
C LEU A 666 -12.27 23.55 21.63
N ASN A 667 -11.82 23.36 22.87
CA ASN A 667 -11.45 22.03 23.36
C ASN A 667 -12.69 21.16 23.61
N GLN A 668 -13.77 21.73 24.16
CA GLN A 668 -15.04 21.02 24.29
C GLN A 668 -15.63 20.69 22.92
N LEU A 669 -15.61 21.66 21.99
CA LEU A 669 -16.12 21.43 20.64
C LEU A 669 -15.30 20.36 19.90
N LYS A 670 -13.97 20.39 20.05
CA LYS A 670 -13.06 19.34 19.57
C LYS A 670 -13.39 17.98 20.17
N LEU A 671 -13.69 17.89 21.47
CA LEU A 671 -14.07 16.65 22.13
C LEU A 671 -15.41 16.12 21.61
N ALA A 672 -16.38 17.02 21.37
CA ALA A 672 -17.67 16.69 20.81
C ALA A 672 -17.55 16.17 19.37
N PHE A 673 -16.75 16.82 18.52
CA PHE A 673 -16.44 16.32 17.17
C PHE A 673 -15.76 14.94 17.21
N ASN A 674 -14.76 14.74 18.07
CA ASN A 674 -14.12 13.44 18.23
C ASN A 674 -15.13 12.35 18.63
N THR A 675 -16.08 12.68 19.51
CA THR A 675 -17.13 11.75 19.94
C THR A 675 -18.09 11.42 18.80
N ALA A 676 -18.48 12.42 18.00
CA ALA A 676 -19.36 12.22 16.86
C ALA A 676 -18.69 11.42 15.73
N LEU A 677 -17.42 11.70 15.42
CA LEU A 677 -16.68 11.03 14.35
C LEU A 677 -16.34 9.57 14.64
N LYS A 678 -16.32 9.16 15.92
CA LYS A 678 -16.22 7.73 16.27
C LYS A 678 -17.35 6.88 15.67
N LYS A 679 -18.52 7.48 15.37
CA LYS A 679 -19.63 6.81 14.69
C LYS A 679 -19.31 6.48 13.23
N LEU A 680 -18.39 7.22 12.61
CA LEU A 680 -17.94 7.00 11.25
C LEU A 680 -16.75 6.04 11.21
N ASN A 681 -15.68 6.38 11.92
CA ASN A 681 -14.53 5.51 12.11
C ASN A 681 -13.89 5.82 13.48
N PRO A 682 -13.71 4.82 14.37
CA PRO A 682 -13.13 5.02 15.69
C PRO A 682 -11.66 5.50 15.65
N LEU A 683 -10.97 5.33 14.53
CA LEU A 683 -9.58 5.80 14.32
C LEU A 683 -9.50 7.29 13.98
N PHE A 684 -10.61 7.94 13.62
CA PHE A 684 -10.60 9.37 13.31
C PHE A 684 -10.41 10.21 14.57
N LYS A 685 -9.48 11.16 14.48
CA LYS A 685 -9.15 12.08 15.57
C LYS A 685 -8.97 13.50 15.04
N VAL A 686 -9.83 14.41 15.50
CA VAL A 686 -9.67 15.85 15.28
C VAL A 686 -8.45 16.32 16.06
N SER A 687 -7.46 16.84 15.34
CA SER A 687 -6.20 17.34 15.89
C SER A 687 -6.30 18.81 16.29
N SER A 688 -7.04 19.61 15.52
CA SER A 688 -7.27 21.02 15.80
C SER A 688 -8.66 21.45 15.32
N VAL A 689 -9.23 22.43 16.02
CA VAL A 689 -10.41 23.17 15.60
C VAL A 689 -9.98 24.61 15.46
N VAL A 690 -10.28 25.22 14.32
CA VAL A 690 -9.92 26.61 14.02
C VAL A 690 -11.19 27.36 13.67
N VAL A 691 -11.42 28.50 14.28
CA VAL A 691 -12.55 29.35 13.94
C VAL A 691 -12.14 30.25 12.79
N VAL A 692 -12.97 30.32 11.75
CA VAL A 692 -12.79 31.22 10.62
C VAL A 692 -14.05 32.06 10.41
N PRO A 693 -13.92 33.33 10.00
CA PRO A 693 -15.07 34.21 9.82
C PRO A 693 -15.97 33.74 8.67
N SER A 694 -15.38 33.12 7.65
CA SER A 694 -16.06 32.47 6.54
C SER A 694 -15.13 31.45 5.90
N LEU A 695 -15.71 30.48 5.16
CA LEU A 695 -14.93 29.57 4.34
C LEU A 695 -14.55 30.25 3.01
N PRO A 696 -13.30 30.14 2.53
CA PRO A 696 -12.93 30.64 1.21
C PRO A 696 -13.66 29.84 0.13
N ARG A 697 -14.24 30.51 -0.87
CA ARG A 697 -15.04 29.86 -1.90
C ARG A 697 -14.67 30.28 -3.33
N THR A 698 -14.93 29.39 -4.28
CA THR A 698 -14.88 29.69 -5.72
C THR A 698 -16.06 30.58 -6.13
N ALA A 699 -16.02 31.13 -7.35
CA ALA A 699 -17.16 31.84 -7.96
C ALA A 699 -18.43 30.97 -8.06
N SER A 700 -18.29 29.65 -8.07
CA SER A 700 -19.39 28.67 -8.02
C SER A 700 -19.78 28.28 -6.58
N ASN A 701 -19.39 29.07 -5.58
CA ASN A 701 -19.69 28.90 -4.16
C ASN A 701 -19.14 27.61 -3.51
N LYS A 702 -18.16 26.92 -4.13
CA LYS A 702 -17.52 25.71 -3.57
C LYS A 702 -16.39 26.08 -2.60
N VAL A 703 -16.29 25.41 -1.47
CA VAL A 703 -15.23 25.65 -0.47
C VAL A 703 -13.84 25.31 -1.06
N MET A 704 -12.92 26.27 -1.03
CA MET A 704 -11.55 26.13 -1.52
C MET A 704 -10.64 25.55 -0.44
N ARG A 705 -10.75 24.25 -0.17
CA ARG A 705 -9.98 23.55 0.87
C ARG A 705 -8.47 23.63 0.66
N ARG A 706 -8.00 23.78 -0.58
CA ARG A 706 -6.59 24.04 -0.90
C ARG A 706 -6.07 25.32 -0.26
N VAL A 707 -6.87 26.39 -0.22
CA VAL A 707 -6.51 27.66 0.42
C VAL A 707 -6.38 27.47 1.93
N LEU A 708 -7.39 26.84 2.55
CA LEU A 708 -7.37 26.51 3.98
C LEU A 708 -6.19 25.61 4.35
N ARG A 709 -5.90 24.58 3.53
CA ARG A 709 -4.76 23.68 3.74
C ARG A 709 -3.45 24.47 3.70
N LYS A 710 -3.28 25.38 2.74
CA LYS A 710 -2.09 26.23 2.64
C LYS A 710 -1.95 27.16 3.86
N GLU A 711 -3.04 27.81 4.27
CA GLU A 711 -3.07 28.69 5.44
C GLU A 711 -2.68 27.95 6.72
N PHE A 712 -3.30 26.79 6.98
CA PHE A 712 -3.06 26.03 8.21
C PHE A 712 -1.75 25.24 8.20
N THR A 713 -1.17 24.98 7.03
CA THR A 713 0.20 24.44 6.92
C THR A 713 1.25 25.51 7.25
N GLN A 714 0.94 26.79 7.01
CA GLN A 714 1.88 27.91 7.20
C GLN A 714 1.80 28.58 8.58
N GLN A 715 0.78 28.32 9.39
CA GLN A 715 0.67 28.87 10.74
C GLN A 715 1.57 28.09 11.73
N PRO A 716 2.56 28.73 12.39
CA PRO A 716 3.24 28.10 13.52
C PRO A 716 2.24 27.90 14.65
N LYS A 717 2.30 26.75 15.34
CA LYS A 717 1.67 26.55 16.66
C LYS A 717 2.30 27.50 17.68
N HIS A 718 1.97 28.78 17.63
CA HIS A 718 2.06 29.78 18.70
C HIS A 718 1.49 31.11 18.19
N SER A 719 0.17 31.22 18.21
CA SER A 719 -0.49 32.48 18.53
C SER A 719 -1.36 32.20 19.75
N LYS A 720 -0.80 32.47 20.93
CA LYS A 720 -1.62 32.75 22.11
C LYS A 720 -2.45 33.99 21.73
N ILE A 721 -3.77 33.85 21.73
CA ILE A 721 -4.66 34.96 22.04
C ILE A 721 -4.97 34.81 23.53
#